data_AF-A0A427YR69-F1
#
_entry.id   AF-A0A427YR69-F1
#
_cell.length_a   1.000
_cell.length_b   1.000
_cell.length_c   1.000
_cell.angle_alpha   90.00
_cell.angle_beta   90.00
_cell.angle_gamma   90.00
#
_symmetry.space_group_name_H-M   'P 1'
#
loop_
_entity.id
_entity.type
_entity.pdbx_description
1 polymer ?
#
loop_
_entity_poly.entity_id
_entity_poly.type
_entity_poly.pdbx_seq_one_letter_code
_entity_poly.pdbx_strand_id
1 'polypeptide(L)'
;MAASSSQQSSASQASNANDQVDSVLPSFLAVLRSDAPITLPSETLYGAITHFLSSVPSPRLRDFVQAVVSSPRLWDKPSSAREAVRLSVSAKLAQLGKRGRWFAEWRAAREAVAWVGAVVDEVIVVNESIGRTHFLAGILEGMEATSRDWGHARSRAEEEMVLALAMENGFSDRDERLQLFADVAGCIDEKRLRALDLALLLPSIEDNLFQTLARRDDADETSSRARALGRLFGVMENGDPQIRRCAWESMFTFCLRMRDFPEIQRGWREGADDFAAFERGKTALFSFLLPALSILDILLADPEPLQLPSSSLRQLHQSAQLSLDILLTLVTFASIIEQAEGGFEGYHRVLYGALDVLVAKSGPSGVRLLFEHAPRHMSASETTWWLTAAESVVNELDGWCVREIVFPLCSKRIRETSQRRSFEAAHSTLLALLTAASQSLEKDSSQRAFVEEIGPVYASLVIRQARQGDITLDQPRSAYPVIVSTVVRASPSTLVSVINLLSSPGVVSSPSPNSSTSVPERDAWAHTILLTRLAISPYVPTPQLRQHLDALAEEVLTVPRDSPKRVEFAGAAFKVVMEDLGDDQRRVGMEWWADHRDDLESDITGYGNSNVPTGVSEREQKTKPNWTGRHRVRSDRRAPAQRAAVSDGRSFQILTTV
;
A
#
# COMPACT_ATOMS: atom_id res chain seq x y z
N MET A 1 -36.24 18.98 -42.32
CA MET A 1 -35.29 19.50 -43.32
C MET A 1 -33.92 19.87 -42.73
N ALA A 2 -33.78 20.36 -41.49
CA ALA A 2 -32.47 20.64 -40.86
C ALA A 2 -31.61 19.39 -40.55
N ALA A 3 -32.20 18.22 -40.33
CA ALA A 3 -31.45 16.96 -40.12
C ALA A 3 -30.83 16.37 -41.41
N SER A 4 -31.33 16.77 -42.60
CA SER A 4 -30.80 16.29 -43.88
C SER A 4 -29.58 17.07 -44.34
N SER A 5 -29.44 18.36 -43.98
CA SER A 5 -28.25 19.15 -44.35
C SER A 5 -27.01 18.79 -43.54
N SER A 6 -27.16 18.39 -42.27
CA SER A 6 -26.03 17.95 -41.44
C SER A 6 -25.45 16.60 -41.89
N GLN A 7 -26.29 15.71 -42.45
CA GLN A 7 -25.83 14.41 -42.96
C GLN A 7 -24.98 14.55 -44.24
N GLN A 8 -25.34 15.45 -45.16
CA GLN A 8 -24.57 15.71 -46.37
C GLN A 8 -23.17 16.27 -46.08
N SER A 9 -23.04 17.18 -45.11
CA SER A 9 -21.73 17.74 -44.72
C SER A 9 -20.78 16.71 -44.10
N SER A 10 -21.31 15.71 -43.37
CA SER A 10 -20.48 14.66 -42.76
C SER A 10 -19.97 13.64 -43.79
N ALA A 11 -20.78 13.35 -44.82
CA ALA A 11 -20.41 12.43 -45.88
C ALA A 11 -19.31 13.00 -46.79
N SER A 12 -19.38 14.31 -47.10
CA SER A 12 -18.36 14.99 -47.92
C SER A 12 -17.01 15.15 -47.20
N GLN A 13 -17.01 15.29 -45.87
CA GLN A 13 -15.76 15.33 -45.11
C GLN A 13 -15.09 13.95 -45.05
N ALA A 14 -15.88 12.87 -44.96
CA ALA A 14 -15.35 11.51 -44.95
C ALA A 14 -14.76 11.10 -46.31
N SER A 15 -15.35 11.53 -47.44
CA SER A 15 -14.78 11.26 -48.76
C SER A 15 -13.43 11.96 -48.95
N ASN A 16 -13.33 13.25 -48.58
CA ASN A 16 -12.10 14.02 -48.73
C ASN A 16 -10.94 13.45 -47.89
N ALA A 17 -11.23 12.90 -46.70
CA ALA A 17 -10.21 12.27 -45.87
C ALA A 17 -9.65 10.99 -46.51
N ASN A 18 -10.51 10.18 -47.14
CA ASN A 18 -10.07 8.97 -47.84
C ASN A 18 -9.22 9.30 -49.07
N ASP A 19 -9.58 10.34 -49.83
CA ASP A 19 -8.81 10.77 -51.00
C ASP A 19 -7.39 11.22 -50.62
N GLN A 20 -7.24 11.90 -49.47
CA GLN A 20 -5.93 12.28 -48.95
C GLN A 20 -5.09 11.06 -48.56
N VAL A 21 -5.67 10.12 -47.81
CA VAL A 21 -4.99 8.86 -47.45
C VAL A 21 -4.55 8.13 -48.71
N ASP A 22 -5.40 8.08 -49.73
CA ASP A 22 -5.13 7.36 -50.96
C ASP A 22 -4.01 7.96 -51.81
N SER A 23 -3.81 9.28 -51.73
CA SER A 23 -2.74 9.98 -52.44
C SER A 23 -1.35 9.80 -51.81
N VAL A 24 -1.27 9.71 -50.48
CA VAL A 24 0.00 9.68 -49.73
C VAL A 24 0.47 8.25 -49.43
N LEU A 25 -0.49 7.32 -49.23
CA LEU A 25 -0.21 5.96 -48.80
C LEU A 25 0.80 5.21 -49.71
N PRO A 26 0.71 5.25 -51.06
CA PRO A 26 1.65 4.52 -51.91
C PRO A 26 3.12 4.95 -51.72
N SER A 27 3.36 6.26 -51.58
CA SER A 27 4.70 6.81 -51.32
C SER A 27 5.22 6.38 -49.95
N PHE A 28 4.35 6.36 -48.94
CA PHE A 28 4.72 5.90 -47.61
C PHE A 28 5.03 4.39 -47.57
N LEU A 29 4.23 3.57 -48.26
CA LEU A 29 4.49 2.14 -48.42
C LEU A 29 5.82 1.88 -49.14
N ALA A 30 6.17 2.69 -50.14
CA ALA A 30 7.45 2.58 -50.83
C ALA A 30 8.64 2.85 -49.88
N VAL A 31 8.50 3.79 -48.94
CA VAL A 31 9.52 4.05 -47.91
C VAL A 31 9.64 2.86 -46.96
N LEU A 32 8.51 2.32 -46.45
CA LEU A 32 8.53 1.19 -45.51
C LEU A 32 9.11 -0.09 -46.12
N ARG A 33 8.87 -0.32 -47.41
CA ARG A 33 9.36 -1.51 -48.14
C ARG A 33 10.80 -1.37 -48.63
N SER A 34 11.40 -0.19 -48.53
CA SER A 34 12.76 0.04 -49.00
C SER A 34 13.79 -0.52 -48.03
N ASP A 35 14.86 -1.12 -48.55
CA ASP A 35 16.04 -1.49 -47.78
C ASP A 35 16.90 -0.28 -47.37
N ALA A 36 16.63 0.89 -47.98
CA ALA A 36 17.32 2.13 -47.69
C ALA A 36 16.98 2.64 -46.27
N PRO A 37 17.91 3.32 -45.59
CA PRO A 37 17.62 3.97 -44.32
C PRO A 37 16.39 4.88 -44.44
N ILE A 38 15.46 4.77 -43.49
CA ILE A 38 14.25 5.60 -43.48
C ILE A 38 14.66 7.04 -43.21
N THR A 39 14.44 7.92 -44.20
CA THR A 39 14.83 9.35 -44.13
C THR A 39 13.84 10.22 -43.38
N LEU A 40 12.66 9.69 -43.04
CA LEU A 40 11.63 10.41 -42.30
C LEU A 40 12.05 10.62 -40.83
N PRO A 41 11.78 11.81 -40.23
CA PRO A 41 11.92 11.99 -38.80
C PRO A 41 11.11 10.95 -38.03
N SER A 42 11.67 10.42 -36.94
CA SER A 42 11.06 9.34 -36.13
C SER A 42 9.64 9.68 -35.68
N GLU A 43 9.42 10.89 -35.16
CA GLU A 43 8.09 11.35 -34.75
C GLU A 43 7.07 11.33 -35.91
N THR A 44 7.50 11.73 -37.11
CA THR A 44 6.66 11.72 -38.30
C THR A 44 6.37 10.29 -38.76
N LEU A 45 7.37 9.41 -38.72
CA LEU A 45 7.23 8.00 -39.09
C LEU A 45 6.23 7.28 -38.17
N TYR A 46 6.42 7.37 -36.85
CA TYR A 46 5.58 6.69 -35.87
C TYR A 46 4.18 7.32 -35.78
N GLY A 47 4.07 8.64 -35.93
CA GLY A 47 2.80 9.33 -36.08
C GLY A 47 2.04 8.89 -37.33
N ALA A 48 2.73 8.74 -38.46
CA ALA A 48 2.14 8.23 -39.70
C ALA A 48 1.68 6.77 -39.57
N ILE A 49 2.47 5.89 -38.91
CA ILE A 49 2.06 4.51 -38.64
C ILE A 49 0.77 4.48 -37.82
N THR A 50 0.73 5.24 -36.72
CA THR A 50 -0.46 5.35 -35.85
C THR A 50 -1.69 5.84 -36.62
N HIS A 51 -1.50 6.88 -37.44
CA HIS A 51 -2.55 7.48 -38.24
C HIS A 51 -3.07 6.51 -39.32
N PHE A 52 -2.19 5.95 -40.15
CA PHE A 52 -2.59 5.07 -41.25
C PHE A 52 -3.18 3.76 -40.71
N LEU A 53 -2.59 3.13 -39.70
CA LEU A 53 -3.12 1.89 -39.15
C LEU A 53 -4.55 2.04 -38.61
N SER A 54 -4.86 3.20 -38.01
CA SER A 54 -6.20 3.51 -37.49
C SER A 54 -7.19 3.95 -38.58
N SER A 55 -6.74 4.61 -39.65
CA SER A 55 -7.61 5.23 -40.67
C SER A 55 -7.75 4.47 -41.99
N VAL A 56 -6.82 3.59 -42.34
CA VAL A 56 -6.79 2.92 -43.66
C VAL A 56 -8.05 2.05 -43.87
N PRO A 57 -8.73 2.15 -45.02
CA PRO A 57 -9.85 1.29 -45.38
C PRO A 57 -9.48 -0.19 -45.50
N SER A 58 -10.42 -1.10 -45.19
CA SER A 58 -10.20 -2.56 -45.20
C SER A 58 -9.52 -3.11 -46.46
N PRO A 59 -9.81 -2.65 -47.70
CA PRO A 59 -9.15 -3.17 -48.90
C PRO A 59 -7.63 -2.90 -48.97
N ARG A 60 -7.16 -1.82 -48.33
CA ARG A 60 -5.75 -1.41 -48.32
C ARG A 60 -5.04 -1.74 -47.00
N LEU A 61 -5.80 -2.22 -46.00
CA LEU A 61 -5.28 -2.57 -44.69
C LEU A 61 -4.24 -3.68 -44.78
N ARG A 62 -4.50 -4.71 -45.58
CA ARG A 62 -3.55 -5.80 -45.89
C ARG A 62 -2.20 -5.24 -46.35
N ASP A 63 -2.20 -4.46 -47.43
CA ASP A 63 -0.96 -3.96 -48.04
C ASP A 63 -0.14 -3.09 -47.09
N PHE A 64 -0.84 -2.35 -46.22
CA PHE A 64 -0.23 -1.53 -45.18
C PHE A 64 0.37 -2.37 -44.05
N VAL A 65 -0.41 -3.27 -43.47
CA VAL A 65 0.04 -4.16 -42.39
C VAL A 65 1.23 -4.99 -42.86
N GLN A 66 1.17 -5.58 -44.05
CA GLN A 66 2.27 -6.37 -44.61
C GLN A 66 3.53 -5.53 -44.85
N ALA A 67 3.39 -4.27 -45.27
CA ALA A 67 4.53 -3.37 -45.45
C ALA A 67 5.19 -2.96 -44.13
N VAL A 68 4.39 -2.73 -43.07
CA VAL A 68 4.91 -2.40 -41.73
C VAL A 68 5.60 -3.62 -41.13
N VAL A 69 4.94 -4.78 -41.13
CA VAL A 69 5.48 -6.02 -40.55
C VAL A 69 6.76 -6.46 -41.26
N SER A 70 6.76 -6.45 -42.60
CA SER A 70 7.91 -6.87 -43.42
C SER A 70 8.96 -5.78 -43.62
N SER A 71 8.85 -4.62 -42.97
CA SER A 71 9.80 -3.53 -43.19
C SER A 71 11.18 -3.89 -42.65
N PRO A 72 12.24 -3.87 -43.49
CA PRO A 72 13.59 -4.29 -43.09
C PRO A 72 14.26 -3.33 -42.11
N ARG A 73 13.88 -2.05 -42.12
CA ARG A 73 14.52 -0.98 -41.32
C ARG A 73 13.67 -0.45 -40.18
N LEU A 74 12.35 -0.63 -40.22
CA LEU A 74 11.47 -0.12 -39.18
C LEU A 74 11.78 -0.74 -37.81
N TRP A 75 12.14 -2.02 -37.81
CA TRP A 75 12.34 -2.81 -36.60
C TRP A 75 13.78 -2.76 -36.07
N ASP A 76 14.65 -1.90 -36.63
CA ASP A 76 15.95 -1.58 -36.03
C ASP A 76 15.78 -0.93 -34.64
N LYS A 77 14.62 -0.33 -34.36
CA LYS A 77 14.20 0.23 -33.05
C LYS A 77 12.80 -0.26 -32.68
N PRO A 78 12.68 -1.51 -32.21
CA PRO A 78 11.39 -2.17 -32.11
C PRO A 78 10.44 -1.53 -31.10
N SER A 79 10.96 -0.96 -30.00
CA SER A 79 10.15 -0.32 -28.94
C SER A 79 9.32 0.85 -29.46
N SER A 80 9.90 1.74 -30.27
CA SER A 80 9.20 2.91 -30.81
C SER A 80 8.17 2.54 -31.88
N ALA A 81 8.49 1.56 -32.73
CA ALA A 81 7.54 1.05 -33.72
C ALA A 81 6.37 0.31 -33.05
N ARG A 82 6.64 -0.51 -32.03
CA ARG A 82 5.63 -1.18 -31.20
C ARG A 82 4.70 -0.16 -30.53
N GLU A 83 5.24 0.91 -29.96
CA GLU A 83 4.47 1.98 -29.34
C GLU A 83 3.53 2.67 -30.33
N ALA A 84 3.97 2.91 -31.58
CA ALA A 84 3.10 3.44 -32.63
C ALA A 84 1.92 2.50 -32.94
N VAL A 85 2.18 1.19 -32.99
CA VAL A 85 1.14 0.17 -33.17
C VAL A 85 0.18 0.16 -31.98
N ARG A 86 0.69 0.23 -30.75
CA ARG A 86 -0.11 0.33 -29.52
C ARG A 86 -1.06 1.52 -29.55
N LEU A 87 -0.54 2.70 -29.88
CA LEU A 87 -1.31 3.94 -29.97
C LEU A 87 -2.38 3.91 -31.07
N SER A 88 -2.20 3.09 -32.11
CA SER A 88 -3.17 2.96 -33.20
C SER A 88 -4.52 2.39 -32.74
N VAL A 89 -4.54 1.53 -31.72
CA VAL A 89 -5.77 0.95 -31.15
C VAL A 89 -6.59 2.06 -30.48
N SER A 90 -5.95 2.88 -29.64
CA SER A 90 -6.58 4.04 -29.01
C SER A 90 -7.05 5.07 -30.03
N ALA A 91 -6.22 5.35 -31.04
CA ALA A 91 -6.58 6.26 -32.14
C ALA A 91 -7.80 5.74 -32.92
N LYS A 92 -7.88 4.43 -33.18
CA LYS A 92 -9.04 3.81 -33.84
C LYS A 92 -10.31 3.99 -33.01
N LEU A 93 -10.24 3.70 -31.71
CA LEU A 93 -11.39 3.86 -30.82
C LEU A 93 -11.86 5.33 -30.76
N ALA A 94 -10.94 6.28 -30.71
CA ALA A 94 -11.26 7.70 -30.75
C ALA A 94 -11.95 8.12 -32.06
N GLN A 95 -11.53 7.58 -33.21
CA GLN A 95 -12.20 7.82 -34.49
C GLN A 95 -13.63 7.27 -34.52
N LEU A 96 -13.84 6.07 -33.96
CA LEU A 96 -15.16 5.44 -33.90
C LEU A 96 -16.12 6.17 -32.95
N GLY A 97 -15.62 6.71 -31.84
CA GLY A 97 -16.41 7.48 -30.86
C GLY A 97 -17.02 8.77 -31.42
N LYS A 98 -16.39 9.39 -32.43
CA LYS A 98 -16.86 10.66 -33.02
C LYS A 98 -18.15 10.53 -33.86
N ARG A 99 -18.60 9.32 -34.20
CA ARG A 99 -19.73 9.08 -35.13
C ARG A 99 -21.13 9.13 -34.45
N GLY A 100 -21.25 9.93 -33.38
CA GLY A 100 -22.36 9.96 -32.41
C GLY A 100 -23.78 9.74 -32.95
N ARG A 101 -24.41 8.66 -32.48
CA ARG A 101 -25.86 8.40 -32.45
C ARG A 101 -26.17 7.42 -31.31
N TRP A 102 -27.43 7.37 -30.87
CA TRP A 102 -27.95 6.27 -30.05
C TRP A 102 -27.59 4.92 -30.73
N PHE A 103 -27.04 3.95 -30.00
CA PHE A 103 -26.34 2.72 -30.49
C PHE A 103 -24.92 2.89 -31.07
N ALA A 104 -24.27 4.05 -30.95
CA ALA A 104 -22.91 4.24 -31.45
C ALA A 104 -21.87 3.40 -30.70
N GLU A 105 -22.00 3.22 -29.38
CA GLU A 105 -21.00 2.49 -28.58
C GLU A 105 -20.91 1.01 -28.94
N TRP A 106 -22.04 0.32 -29.09
CA TRP A 106 -22.09 -1.08 -29.50
C TRP A 106 -21.60 -1.28 -30.94
N ARG A 107 -22.01 -0.39 -31.87
CA ARG A 107 -21.51 -0.45 -33.26
C ARG A 107 -20.02 -0.15 -33.34
N ALA A 108 -19.54 0.85 -32.60
CA ALA A 108 -18.12 1.15 -32.46
C ALA A 108 -17.36 -0.02 -31.82
N ALA A 109 -17.97 -0.75 -30.88
CA ALA A 109 -17.40 -1.99 -30.33
C ALA A 109 -17.17 -3.02 -31.41
N ARG A 110 -18.24 -3.35 -32.13
CA ARG A 110 -18.21 -4.37 -33.16
C ARG A 110 -17.28 -3.97 -34.30
N GLU A 111 -17.26 -2.71 -34.69
CA GLU A 111 -16.36 -2.17 -35.73
C GLU A 111 -14.90 -2.20 -35.26
N ALA A 112 -14.61 -1.88 -34.00
CA ALA A 112 -13.27 -1.99 -33.42
C ALA A 112 -12.79 -3.44 -33.38
N VAL A 113 -13.63 -4.37 -32.90
CA VAL A 113 -13.31 -5.81 -32.86
C VAL A 113 -13.08 -6.36 -34.26
N ALA A 114 -13.92 -5.98 -35.24
CA ALA A 114 -13.74 -6.38 -36.63
C ALA A 114 -12.44 -5.82 -37.24
N TRP A 115 -12.08 -4.57 -36.90
CA TRP A 115 -10.83 -3.97 -37.34
C TRP A 115 -9.61 -4.67 -36.74
N VAL A 116 -9.59 -4.93 -35.43
CA VAL A 116 -8.48 -5.69 -34.80
C VAL A 116 -8.39 -7.09 -35.40
N GLY A 117 -9.52 -7.77 -35.59
CA GLY A 117 -9.56 -9.09 -36.23
C GLY A 117 -8.91 -9.08 -37.61
N ALA A 118 -9.28 -8.11 -38.46
CA ALA A 118 -8.67 -7.94 -39.77
C ALA A 118 -7.17 -7.61 -39.68
N VAL A 119 -6.74 -6.75 -38.75
CA VAL A 119 -5.31 -6.46 -38.55
C VAL A 119 -4.54 -7.72 -38.17
N VAL A 120 -5.02 -8.46 -37.16
CA VAL A 120 -4.39 -9.69 -36.66
C VAL A 120 -4.31 -10.76 -37.76
N ASP A 121 -5.38 -10.94 -38.53
CA ASP A 121 -5.42 -11.88 -39.66
C ASP A 121 -4.33 -11.56 -40.69
N GLU A 122 -4.14 -10.28 -41.02
CA GLU A 122 -3.15 -9.84 -41.99
C GLU A 122 -1.71 -9.94 -41.46
N VAL A 123 -1.49 -9.78 -40.15
CA VAL A 123 -0.18 -9.97 -39.50
C VAL A 123 0.23 -11.45 -39.52
N ILE A 124 -0.69 -12.37 -39.27
CA ILE A 124 -0.42 -13.81 -39.17
C ILE A 124 -0.03 -14.42 -40.52
N VAL A 125 -0.55 -13.87 -41.63
CA VAL A 125 -0.21 -14.32 -42.98
C VAL A 125 1.26 -14.04 -43.33
N VAL A 126 1.90 -13.08 -42.67
CA VAL A 126 3.32 -12.77 -42.90
C VAL A 126 4.19 -13.85 -42.28
N ASN A 127 5.22 -14.27 -43.03
CA ASN A 127 6.24 -15.19 -42.52
C ASN A 127 6.81 -14.70 -41.18
N GLU A 128 7.23 -15.66 -40.37
CA GLU A 128 7.83 -15.42 -39.07
C GLU A 128 8.97 -14.40 -39.20
N SER A 129 8.84 -13.30 -38.48
CA SER A 129 9.77 -12.18 -38.50
C SER A 129 9.69 -11.44 -37.17
N ILE A 130 10.79 -10.78 -36.79
CA ILE A 130 10.83 -9.95 -35.58
C ILE A 130 9.75 -8.86 -35.62
N GLY A 131 9.50 -8.30 -36.79
CA GLY A 131 8.47 -7.31 -37.02
C GLY A 131 7.05 -7.82 -36.74
N ARG A 132 6.76 -9.08 -37.09
CA ARG A 132 5.47 -9.71 -36.78
C ARG A 132 5.26 -9.78 -35.27
N THR A 133 6.26 -10.23 -34.53
CA THR A 133 6.17 -10.40 -33.08
C THR A 133 5.99 -9.06 -32.36
N HIS A 134 6.79 -8.03 -32.70
CA HIS A 134 6.63 -6.70 -32.11
C HIS A 134 5.32 -6.01 -32.53
N PHE A 135 4.84 -6.26 -33.74
CA PHE A 135 3.53 -5.74 -34.16
C PHE A 135 2.40 -6.36 -33.33
N LEU A 136 2.39 -7.68 -33.15
CA LEU A 136 1.40 -8.36 -32.30
C LEU A 136 1.47 -7.87 -30.85
N ALA A 137 2.68 -7.70 -30.31
CA ALA A 137 2.90 -7.12 -28.99
C ALA A 137 2.24 -5.74 -28.83
N GLY A 138 2.47 -4.83 -29.79
CA GLY A 138 1.86 -3.50 -29.77
C GLY A 138 0.33 -3.56 -29.84
N ILE A 139 -0.23 -4.45 -30.65
CA ILE A 139 -1.69 -4.66 -30.71
C ILE A 139 -2.23 -5.16 -29.37
N LEU A 140 -1.57 -6.14 -28.73
CA LEU A 140 -1.97 -6.67 -27.41
C LEU A 140 -1.92 -5.59 -26.31
N GLU A 141 -0.84 -4.83 -26.24
CA GLU A 141 -0.70 -3.71 -25.30
C GLU A 141 -1.78 -2.64 -25.53
N GLY A 142 -2.11 -2.36 -26.80
CA GLY A 142 -3.13 -1.38 -27.17
C GLY A 142 -4.54 -1.86 -26.80
N MET A 143 -4.79 -3.16 -26.94
CA MET A 143 -6.04 -3.79 -26.49
C MET A 143 -6.20 -3.73 -24.97
N GLU A 144 -5.15 -4.05 -24.22
CA GLU A 144 -5.14 -4.06 -22.75
C GLU A 144 -5.45 -2.68 -22.17
N ALA A 145 -4.88 -1.62 -22.75
CA ALA A 145 -5.07 -0.24 -22.30
C ALA A 145 -6.52 0.28 -22.38
N THR A 146 -7.43 -0.45 -23.03
CA THR A 146 -8.80 0.00 -23.33
C THR A 146 -9.88 -0.72 -22.52
N SER A 147 -9.50 -1.69 -21.68
CA SER A 147 -10.40 -2.50 -20.83
C SER A 147 -11.61 -3.11 -21.56
N ARG A 148 -11.52 -3.30 -22.88
CA ARG A 148 -12.61 -3.79 -23.73
C ARG A 148 -12.49 -5.29 -23.97
N ASP A 149 -13.63 -5.97 -24.11
CA ASP A 149 -13.65 -7.34 -24.63
C ASP A 149 -13.44 -7.34 -26.15
N TRP A 150 -12.32 -7.93 -26.56
CA TRP A 150 -11.89 -8.07 -27.95
C TRP A 150 -12.20 -9.46 -28.53
N GLY A 151 -12.75 -10.36 -27.72
CA GLY A 151 -13.20 -11.69 -28.12
C GLY A 151 -12.13 -12.54 -28.81
N HIS A 152 -12.51 -13.15 -29.93
CA HIS A 152 -11.67 -14.08 -30.68
C HIS A 152 -10.40 -13.43 -31.25
N ALA A 153 -10.44 -12.15 -31.62
CA ALA A 153 -9.27 -11.47 -32.19
C ALA A 153 -8.12 -11.36 -31.19
N ARG A 154 -8.43 -11.04 -29.92
CA ARG A 154 -7.44 -11.04 -28.83
C ARG A 154 -6.91 -12.44 -28.55
N SER A 155 -7.81 -13.41 -28.44
CA SER A 155 -7.44 -14.82 -28.23
C SER A 155 -6.44 -15.32 -29.28
N ARG A 156 -6.69 -15.01 -30.55
CA ARG A 156 -5.83 -15.38 -31.66
C ARG A 156 -4.48 -14.65 -31.63
N ALA A 157 -4.48 -13.35 -31.34
CA ALA A 157 -3.23 -12.59 -31.17
C ALA A 157 -2.37 -13.12 -30.01
N GLU A 158 -2.99 -13.50 -28.89
CA GLU A 158 -2.33 -14.12 -27.75
C GLU A 158 -1.72 -15.47 -28.11
N GLU A 159 -2.44 -16.34 -28.81
CA GLU A 159 -1.96 -17.66 -29.25
C GLU A 159 -0.74 -17.53 -30.17
N GLU A 160 -0.80 -16.64 -31.14
CA GLU A 160 0.29 -16.36 -32.07
C GLU A 160 1.51 -15.74 -31.38
N MET A 161 1.27 -14.86 -30.39
CA MET A 161 2.34 -14.30 -29.58
C MET A 161 3.02 -15.37 -28.73
N VAL A 162 2.27 -16.29 -28.14
CA VAL A 162 2.81 -17.42 -27.38
C VAL A 162 3.64 -18.35 -28.28
N LEU A 163 3.18 -18.65 -29.49
CA LEU A 163 3.95 -19.42 -30.47
C LEU A 163 5.26 -18.71 -30.84
N ALA A 164 5.20 -17.40 -31.11
CA ALA A 164 6.37 -16.60 -31.45
C ALA A 164 7.38 -16.52 -30.29
N LEU A 165 6.92 -16.46 -29.04
CA LEU A 165 7.77 -16.48 -27.84
C LEU A 165 8.40 -17.86 -27.58
N ALA A 166 7.68 -18.95 -27.91
CA ALA A 166 8.17 -20.32 -27.76
C ALA A 166 9.29 -20.65 -28.77
N MET A 167 9.24 -20.04 -29.95
CA MET A 167 10.22 -20.26 -31.00
C MET A 167 11.47 -19.38 -30.82
N GLU A 168 12.66 -19.99 -30.93
CA GLU A 168 13.94 -19.27 -30.76
C GLU A 168 14.40 -18.54 -32.03
N ASN A 169 13.87 -18.90 -33.20
CA ASN A 169 14.45 -18.53 -34.50
C ASN A 169 14.33 -17.04 -34.89
N GLY A 170 13.57 -16.23 -34.12
CA GLY A 170 13.22 -14.86 -34.49
C GLY A 170 14.01 -13.74 -33.81
N PHE A 171 14.82 -14.05 -32.78
CA PHE A 171 15.51 -13.04 -31.98
C PHE A 171 17.02 -13.17 -32.16
N SER A 172 17.69 -12.04 -32.38
CA SER A 172 19.16 -11.99 -32.41
C SER A 172 19.80 -12.18 -31.04
N ASP A 173 19.07 -11.78 -29.99
CA ASP A 173 19.54 -11.80 -28.61
C ASP A 173 18.47 -12.39 -27.68
N ARG A 174 18.91 -13.21 -26.72
CA ARG A 174 18.06 -13.76 -25.66
C ARG A 174 17.48 -12.64 -24.81
N ASP A 175 18.25 -11.59 -24.53
CA ASP A 175 17.80 -10.46 -23.69
C ASP A 175 16.64 -9.69 -24.36
N GLU A 176 16.66 -9.54 -25.68
CA GLU A 176 15.57 -8.92 -26.45
C GLU A 176 14.28 -9.74 -26.37
N ARG A 177 14.37 -11.08 -26.48
CA ARG A 177 13.20 -11.96 -26.30
C ARG A 177 12.63 -11.86 -24.89
N LEU A 178 13.49 -11.88 -23.87
CA LEU A 178 13.07 -11.78 -22.47
C LEU A 178 12.43 -10.43 -22.18
N GLN A 179 12.96 -9.34 -22.75
CA GLN A 179 12.35 -8.01 -22.63
C GLN A 179 10.99 -7.96 -23.31
N LEU A 180 10.88 -8.51 -24.53
CA LEU A 180 9.59 -8.55 -25.23
C LEU A 180 8.56 -9.35 -24.44
N PHE A 181 8.94 -10.52 -23.93
CA PHE A 181 8.09 -11.30 -23.02
C PHE A 181 7.66 -10.45 -21.83
N ALA A 182 8.60 -9.76 -21.19
CA ALA A 182 8.33 -8.96 -20.00
C ALA A 182 7.30 -7.86 -20.24
N ASP A 183 7.35 -7.22 -21.41
CA ASP A 183 6.41 -6.18 -21.79
C ASP A 183 5.00 -6.74 -22.06
N VAL A 184 4.90 -7.93 -22.67
CA VAL A 184 3.59 -8.47 -23.09
C VAL A 184 2.96 -9.48 -22.14
N ALA A 185 3.69 -10.01 -21.16
CA ALA A 185 3.20 -11.08 -20.28
C ALA A 185 1.89 -10.70 -19.56
N GLY A 186 1.75 -9.43 -19.16
CA GLY A 186 0.52 -8.91 -18.55
C GLY A 186 -0.67 -8.83 -19.50
N CYS A 187 -0.44 -8.81 -20.82
CA CYS A 187 -1.48 -8.72 -21.84
C CYS A 187 -2.02 -10.08 -22.27
N ILE A 188 -1.36 -11.19 -21.90
CA ILE A 188 -1.71 -12.55 -22.34
C ILE A 188 -2.50 -13.27 -21.24
N ASP A 189 -3.59 -13.96 -21.63
CA ASP A 189 -4.36 -14.81 -20.72
C ASP A 189 -3.50 -15.91 -20.09
N GLU A 190 -3.72 -16.19 -18.80
CA GLU A 190 -2.92 -17.16 -18.05
C GLU A 190 -2.96 -18.55 -18.67
N LYS A 191 -4.10 -18.97 -19.23
CA LYS A 191 -4.24 -20.31 -19.79
C LYS A 191 -3.36 -20.48 -21.03
N ARG A 192 -3.15 -19.42 -21.79
CA ARG A 192 -2.30 -19.43 -23.00
C ARG A 192 -0.83 -19.39 -22.64
N LEU A 193 -0.44 -18.63 -21.62
CA LEU A 193 0.94 -18.61 -21.14
C LEU A 193 1.43 -20.01 -20.71
N ARG A 194 0.54 -20.89 -20.26
CA ARG A 194 0.89 -22.29 -19.91
C ARG A 194 1.39 -23.15 -21.07
N ALA A 195 1.21 -22.71 -22.32
CA ALA A 195 1.79 -23.40 -23.46
C ALA A 195 3.30 -23.16 -23.59
N LEU A 196 3.87 -22.19 -22.88
CA LEU A 196 5.31 -21.97 -22.79
C LEU A 196 5.97 -22.94 -21.80
N ASP A 197 7.26 -23.21 -21.99
CA ASP A 197 8.07 -23.90 -20.98
C ASP A 197 8.41 -22.94 -19.83
N LEU A 198 7.47 -22.81 -18.91
CA LEU A 198 7.57 -21.89 -17.78
C LEU A 198 8.74 -22.23 -16.84
N ALA A 199 9.13 -23.50 -16.76
CA ALA A 199 10.24 -23.95 -15.91
C ALA A 199 11.59 -23.45 -16.42
N LEU A 200 11.75 -23.30 -17.75
CA LEU A 200 12.95 -22.70 -18.35
C LEU A 200 12.88 -21.16 -18.40
N LEU A 201 11.68 -20.61 -18.62
CA LEU A 201 11.49 -19.17 -18.76
C LEU A 201 11.64 -18.42 -17.43
N LEU A 202 11.12 -18.98 -16.33
CA LEU A 202 11.10 -18.32 -15.02
C LEU A 202 12.51 -17.97 -14.50
N PRO A 203 13.49 -18.90 -14.44
CA PRO A 203 14.85 -18.56 -14.01
C PRO A 203 15.51 -17.53 -14.93
N SER A 204 15.19 -17.57 -16.24
CA SER A 204 15.73 -16.63 -17.22
C SER A 204 15.27 -15.20 -16.97
N ILE A 205 13.97 -15.01 -16.69
CA ILE A 205 13.40 -13.69 -16.37
C ILE A 205 13.91 -13.20 -15.02
N GLU A 206 14.01 -14.08 -14.03
CA GLU A 206 14.56 -13.75 -12.71
C GLU A 206 16.02 -13.30 -12.83
N ASP A 207 16.88 -14.04 -13.52
CA ASP A 207 18.29 -13.67 -13.69
C ASP A 207 18.45 -12.37 -14.47
N ASN A 208 17.63 -12.14 -15.49
CA ASN A 208 17.66 -10.89 -16.27
C ASN A 208 17.17 -9.69 -15.44
N LEU A 209 16.17 -9.88 -14.54
CA LEU A 209 15.78 -8.88 -13.55
C LEU A 209 16.95 -8.51 -12.62
N PHE A 210 17.66 -9.49 -12.06
CA PHE A 210 18.81 -9.21 -11.19
C PHE A 210 19.99 -8.58 -11.95
N GLN A 211 20.23 -8.97 -13.20
CA GLN A 211 21.24 -8.33 -14.03
C GLN A 211 20.94 -6.85 -14.27
N THR A 212 19.68 -6.50 -14.52
CA THR A 212 19.28 -5.11 -14.82
C THR A 212 19.29 -4.24 -13.56
N LEU A 213 18.89 -4.81 -12.41
CA LEU A 213 19.12 -4.19 -11.10
C LEU A 213 20.61 -3.94 -10.82
N ALA A 214 21.50 -4.85 -11.23
CA ALA A 214 22.94 -4.70 -11.01
C ALA A 214 23.59 -3.70 -11.99
N ARG A 215 23.16 -3.68 -13.25
CA ARG A 215 23.68 -2.80 -14.31
C ARG A 215 23.26 -1.34 -14.14
N ARG A 216 22.21 -1.08 -13.35
CA ARG A 216 21.60 0.25 -13.15
C ARG A 216 20.90 0.73 -14.43
N ASP A 217 20.24 -0.20 -15.09
CA ASP A 217 19.53 0.03 -16.35
C ASP A 217 18.19 0.74 -16.10
N ASP A 218 17.42 0.92 -17.17
CA ASP A 218 16.13 1.60 -17.19
C ASP A 218 15.14 1.02 -16.14
N ALA A 219 14.58 1.90 -15.31
CA ALA A 219 13.61 1.56 -14.27
C ALA A 219 12.31 0.98 -14.87
N ASP A 220 11.95 1.40 -16.09
CA ASP A 220 10.76 0.89 -16.78
C ASP A 220 10.95 -0.56 -17.21
N GLU A 221 12.10 -0.90 -17.78
CA GLU A 221 12.39 -2.29 -18.15
C GLU A 221 12.47 -3.21 -16.93
N THR A 222 13.12 -2.74 -15.86
CA THR A 222 13.21 -3.47 -14.59
C THR A 222 11.81 -3.74 -14.03
N SER A 223 10.93 -2.74 -14.09
CA SER A 223 9.54 -2.87 -13.65
C SER A 223 8.75 -3.85 -14.54
N SER A 224 8.95 -3.84 -15.86
CA SER A 224 8.34 -4.83 -16.76
C SER A 224 8.77 -6.26 -16.43
N ARG A 225 10.07 -6.49 -16.21
CA ARG A 225 10.60 -7.81 -15.81
C ARG A 225 10.02 -8.29 -14.48
N ALA A 226 9.93 -7.39 -13.50
CA ALA A 226 9.32 -7.69 -12.20
C ALA A 226 7.82 -8.03 -12.33
N ARG A 227 7.05 -7.30 -13.14
CA ARG A 227 5.63 -7.64 -13.41
C ARG A 227 5.50 -9.00 -14.08
N ALA A 228 6.36 -9.28 -15.05
CA ALA A 228 6.36 -10.55 -15.77
C ALA A 228 6.72 -11.73 -14.84
N LEU A 229 7.67 -11.55 -13.93
CA LEU A 229 7.99 -12.54 -12.91
C LEU A 229 6.79 -12.83 -11.99
N GLY A 230 6.14 -11.78 -11.47
CA GLY A 230 4.91 -11.93 -10.69
C GLY A 230 3.78 -12.63 -11.46
N ARG A 231 3.64 -12.32 -12.75
CA ARG A 231 2.68 -12.98 -13.65
C ARG A 231 2.99 -14.47 -13.82
N LEU A 232 4.26 -14.83 -14.02
CA LEU A 232 4.71 -16.22 -14.15
C LEU A 232 4.40 -17.03 -12.88
N PHE A 233 4.61 -16.45 -11.69
CA PHE A 233 4.22 -17.08 -10.44
C PHE A 233 2.73 -17.44 -10.39
N GLY A 234 1.84 -16.51 -10.78
CA GLY A 234 0.40 -16.77 -10.84
C GLY A 234 0.01 -17.85 -11.85
N VAL A 235 0.62 -17.82 -13.05
CA VAL A 235 0.37 -18.84 -14.09
C VAL A 235 0.81 -20.23 -13.64
N MET A 236 1.99 -20.34 -13.03
CA MET A 236 2.56 -21.60 -12.59
C MET A 236 1.85 -22.18 -11.37
N GLU A 237 1.37 -21.35 -10.44
CA GLU A 237 0.58 -21.81 -9.28
C GLU A 237 -0.69 -22.57 -9.73
N ASN A 238 -1.35 -22.03 -10.75
CA ASN A 238 -2.53 -22.64 -11.35
C ASN A 238 -2.22 -23.82 -12.31
N GLY A 239 -0.96 -24.26 -12.36
CA GLY A 239 -0.47 -25.39 -13.14
C GLY A 239 -0.63 -26.75 -12.45
N ASP A 240 0.04 -27.75 -13.03
CA ASP A 240 0.12 -29.08 -12.44
C ASP A 240 0.95 -29.08 -11.13
N PRO A 241 0.92 -30.14 -10.31
CA PRO A 241 1.63 -30.14 -9.01
C PRO A 241 3.15 -29.96 -9.12
N GLN A 242 3.77 -30.34 -10.24
CA GLN A 242 5.21 -30.21 -10.43
C GLN A 242 5.60 -28.76 -10.77
N ILE A 243 4.88 -28.14 -11.70
CA ILE A 243 5.03 -26.73 -12.06
C ILE A 243 4.74 -25.85 -10.83
N ARG A 244 3.71 -26.21 -10.05
CA ARG A 244 3.40 -25.53 -8.78
C ARG A 244 4.57 -25.60 -7.81
N ARG A 245 5.13 -26.79 -7.58
CA ARG A 245 6.32 -26.94 -6.72
C ARG A 245 7.48 -26.07 -7.19
N CYS A 246 7.75 -26.07 -8.49
CA CYS A 246 8.79 -25.22 -9.08
C CYS A 246 8.50 -23.71 -8.86
N ALA A 247 7.23 -23.29 -8.96
CA ALA A 247 6.83 -21.92 -8.66
C ALA A 247 7.16 -21.55 -7.21
N TRP A 248 6.75 -22.37 -6.24
CA TRP A 248 7.01 -22.13 -4.82
C TRP A 248 8.50 -22.07 -4.50
N GLU A 249 9.29 -23.04 -4.99
CA GLU A 249 10.75 -23.04 -4.83
C GLU A 249 11.37 -21.75 -5.37
N SER A 250 10.89 -21.28 -6.52
CA SER A 250 11.38 -20.05 -7.14
C SER A 250 10.93 -18.78 -6.40
N MET A 251 9.71 -18.75 -5.83
CA MET A 251 9.27 -17.64 -4.97
C MET A 251 10.15 -17.50 -3.72
N PHE A 252 10.52 -18.63 -3.09
CA PHE A 252 11.48 -18.64 -1.98
C PHE A 252 12.83 -18.11 -2.42
N THR A 253 13.40 -18.66 -3.50
CA THR A 253 14.70 -18.23 -4.03
C THR A 253 14.69 -16.75 -4.40
N PHE A 254 13.62 -16.24 -5.01
CA PHE A 254 13.46 -14.82 -5.33
C PHE A 254 13.51 -13.94 -4.07
N CYS A 255 12.74 -14.27 -3.02
CA CYS A 255 12.74 -13.49 -1.78
C CYS A 255 14.13 -13.50 -1.12
N LEU A 256 14.78 -14.67 -1.07
CA LEU A 256 16.13 -14.81 -0.52
C LEU A 256 17.16 -13.98 -1.31
N ARG A 257 17.14 -14.05 -2.65
CA ARG A 257 18.04 -13.27 -3.50
C ARG A 257 17.79 -11.76 -3.38
N MET A 258 16.53 -11.33 -3.27
CA MET A 258 16.21 -9.92 -3.04
C MET A 258 16.70 -9.44 -1.68
N ARG A 259 16.57 -10.24 -0.62
CA ARG A 259 17.09 -9.92 0.72
C ARG A 259 18.62 -9.80 0.74
N ASP A 260 19.29 -10.69 0.02
CA ASP A 260 20.74 -10.78 -0.02
C ASP A 260 21.36 -9.89 -1.12
N PHE A 261 20.54 -9.11 -1.84
CA PHE A 261 21.01 -8.29 -2.96
C PHE A 261 22.00 -7.23 -2.46
N PRO A 262 23.30 -7.30 -2.86
CA PRO A 262 24.38 -6.52 -2.24
C PRO A 262 24.21 -5.00 -2.31
N GLU A 263 23.53 -4.52 -3.35
CA GLU A 263 23.32 -3.09 -3.61
C GLU A 263 22.36 -2.49 -2.58
N ILE A 264 21.39 -3.28 -2.08
CA ILE A 264 20.52 -2.89 -0.97
C ILE A 264 21.34 -2.79 0.32
N GLN A 265 22.36 -3.63 0.52
CA GLN A 265 23.11 -3.63 1.78
C GLN A 265 24.26 -2.60 1.82
N ARG A 266 24.92 -2.36 0.68
CA ARG A 266 26.14 -1.52 0.59
C ARG A 266 25.84 -0.02 0.47
N GLY A 267 24.91 0.36 -0.39
CA GLY A 267 24.70 1.78 -0.76
C GLY A 267 24.31 2.68 0.42
N TRP A 268 23.72 2.11 1.47
CA TRP A 268 23.17 2.90 2.59
C TRP A 268 24.11 3.08 3.77
N ARG A 269 25.11 2.19 3.93
CA ARG A 269 26.05 2.31 5.04
C ARG A 269 27.08 3.42 4.81
N GLU A 270 27.25 3.88 3.58
CA GLU A 270 28.31 4.82 3.17
C GLU A 270 27.88 6.29 3.12
N GLY A 271 26.61 6.62 3.42
CA GLY A 271 26.15 8.01 3.61
C GLY A 271 24.84 8.34 2.89
N ALA A 272 24.00 9.17 3.53
CA ALA A 272 22.62 9.46 3.10
C ALA A 272 22.49 10.39 1.88
N ASP A 273 23.60 10.93 1.35
CA ASP A 273 23.57 11.97 0.32
C ASP A 273 23.69 11.44 -1.12
N ASP A 274 23.84 10.12 -1.33
CA ASP A 274 23.85 9.55 -2.69
C ASP A 274 22.41 9.35 -3.22
N PHE A 275 21.87 10.40 -3.85
CA PHE A 275 20.58 10.35 -4.56
C PHE A 275 20.50 9.18 -5.56
N ALA A 276 21.62 8.81 -6.20
CA ALA A 276 21.62 7.67 -7.12
C ALA A 276 21.50 6.32 -6.37
N ALA A 277 22.06 6.20 -5.16
CA ALA A 277 21.79 5.03 -4.31
C ALA A 277 20.32 4.96 -3.89
N PHE A 278 19.69 6.11 -3.61
CA PHE A 278 18.26 6.17 -3.29
C PHE A 278 17.37 5.73 -4.44
N GLU A 279 17.54 6.28 -5.64
CA GLU A 279 16.73 5.86 -6.80
C GLU A 279 16.98 4.39 -7.19
N ARG A 280 18.22 3.89 -7.02
CA ARG A 280 18.51 2.45 -7.20
C ARG A 280 17.75 1.59 -6.19
N GLY A 281 17.83 1.94 -4.91
CA GLY A 281 17.13 1.21 -3.86
C GLY A 281 15.62 1.24 -4.05
N LYS A 282 15.07 2.38 -4.48
CA LYS A 282 13.65 2.53 -4.82
C LYS A 282 13.24 1.65 -6.00
N THR A 283 14.06 1.58 -7.05
CA THR A 283 13.85 0.68 -8.19
C THR A 283 13.86 -0.79 -7.74
N ALA A 284 14.83 -1.18 -6.88
CA ALA A 284 14.88 -2.52 -6.29
C ALA A 284 13.66 -2.84 -5.43
N LEU A 285 13.21 -1.88 -4.60
CA LEU A 285 12.02 -2.02 -3.77
C LEU A 285 10.77 -2.25 -4.65
N PHE A 286 10.54 -1.43 -5.68
CA PHE A 286 9.38 -1.62 -6.57
C PHE A 286 9.47 -2.95 -7.34
N SER A 287 10.67 -3.33 -7.76
CA SER A 287 10.93 -4.61 -8.41
C SER A 287 10.69 -5.81 -7.49
N PHE A 288 10.82 -5.64 -6.17
CA PHE A 288 10.40 -6.63 -5.18
C PHE A 288 8.88 -6.63 -4.97
N LEU A 289 8.28 -5.45 -4.78
CA LEU A 289 6.86 -5.32 -4.44
C LEU A 289 5.94 -5.92 -5.51
N LEU A 290 6.29 -5.82 -6.79
CA LEU A 290 5.47 -6.32 -7.90
C LEU A 290 5.30 -7.86 -7.87
N PRO A 291 6.36 -8.68 -7.86
CA PRO A 291 6.25 -10.12 -7.60
C PRO A 291 5.69 -10.44 -6.21
N ALA A 292 6.09 -9.71 -5.16
CA ALA A 292 5.65 -9.99 -3.80
C ALA A 292 4.13 -9.83 -3.62
N LEU A 293 3.50 -8.87 -4.31
CA LEU A 293 2.03 -8.77 -4.36
C LEU A 293 1.38 -9.99 -5.03
N SER A 294 1.97 -10.49 -6.11
CA SER A 294 1.47 -11.70 -6.79
C SER A 294 1.62 -12.94 -5.90
N ILE A 295 2.76 -13.05 -5.20
CA ILE A 295 3.00 -14.09 -4.19
C ILE A 295 1.95 -13.99 -3.08
N LEU A 296 1.72 -12.79 -2.54
CA LEU A 296 0.75 -12.58 -1.47
C LEU A 296 -0.68 -12.95 -1.92
N ASP A 297 -1.08 -12.60 -3.13
CA ASP A 297 -2.40 -12.97 -3.67
C ASP A 297 -2.54 -14.50 -3.77
N ILE A 298 -1.46 -15.23 -4.12
CA ILE A 298 -1.41 -16.70 -4.09
C ILE A 298 -1.54 -17.24 -2.65
N LEU A 299 -0.83 -16.64 -1.69
CA LEU A 299 -0.86 -17.04 -0.28
C LEU A 299 -2.25 -16.84 0.35
N LEU A 300 -2.95 -15.77 -0.03
CA LEU A 300 -4.28 -15.41 0.46
C LEU A 300 -5.41 -16.23 -0.20
N ALA A 301 -5.20 -16.72 -1.43
CA ALA A 301 -6.17 -17.58 -2.11
C ALA A 301 -6.38 -18.95 -1.45
N ASP A 302 -5.53 -19.29 -0.46
CA ASP A 302 -5.56 -20.52 0.33
C ASP A 302 -5.65 -21.81 -0.51
N PRO A 303 -4.70 -22.05 -1.44
CA PRO A 303 -4.60 -23.37 -2.04
C PRO A 303 -4.27 -24.36 -0.94
N GLU A 304 -5.14 -25.36 -0.75
CA GLU A 304 -4.91 -26.46 0.20
C GLU A 304 -3.46 -26.94 0.04
N PRO A 305 -2.62 -26.83 1.09
CA PRO A 305 -1.18 -26.98 0.94
C PRO A 305 -0.89 -28.36 0.37
N LEU A 306 -0.08 -28.41 -0.69
CA LEU A 306 0.48 -29.67 -1.17
C LEU A 306 1.20 -30.30 0.04
N GLN A 307 0.64 -31.38 0.57
CA GLN A 307 1.18 -32.10 1.73
C GLN A 307 2.51 -32.73 1.33
N LEU A 308 3.58 -31.94 1.34
CA LEU A 308 4.93 -32.43 1.26
C LEU A 308 5.23 -33.13 2.60
N PRO A 309 5.72 -34.39 2.57
CA PRO A 309 5.96 -35.17 3.78
C PRO A 309 6.95 -34.44 4.68
N SER A 310 6.41 -33.81 5.73
CA SER A 310 7.14 -32.93 6.64
C SER A 310 7.73 -33.79 7.75
N SER A 311 9.01 -34.14 7.65
CA SER A 311 9.70 -35.00 8.62
C SER A 311 10.37 -34.23 9.77
N SER A 312 10.01 -32.97 10.03
CA SER A 312 10.64 -32.16 11.10
C SER A 312 9.62 -31.36 11.92
N LEU A 313 9.63 -31.55 13.25
CA LEU A 313 8.75 -30.94 14.26
C LEU A 313 8.88 -29.40 14.42
N ARG A 314 9.66 -28.71 13.59
CA ARG A 314 9.84 -27.24 13.62
C ARG A 314 9.61 -26.54 12.28
N GLN A 315 9.14 -27.26 11.27
CA GLN A 315 8.88 -26.62 9.97
C GLN A 315 7.61 -25.79 10.05
N LEU A 316 7.75 -24.48 9.82
CA LEU A 316 6.59 -23.61 9.58
C LEU A 316 5.80 -24.13 8.37
N HIS A 317 4.52 -23.80 8.34
CA HIS A 317 3.72 -23.93 7.12
C HIS A 317 4.41 -23.20 5.96
N GLN A 318 4.43 -23.76 4.75
CA GLN A 318 5.16 -23.17 3.62
C GLN A 318 4.73 -21.72 3.34
N SER A 319 3.42 -21.44 3.36
CA SER A 319 2.90 -20.07 3.26
C SER A 319 3.41 -19.13 4.36
N ALA A 320 3.56 -19.63 5.59
CA ALA A 320 4.08 -18.83 6.71
C ALA A 320 5.58 -18.57 6.54
N GLN A 321 6.34 -19.58 6.08
CA GLN A 321 7.76 -19.41 5.77
C GLN A 321 7.96 -18.39 4.65
N LEU A 322 7.17 -18.45 3.58
CA LEU A 322 7.29 -17.49 2.48
C LEU A 322 6.87 -16.08 2.90
N SER A 323 5.84 -15.97 3.75
CA SER A 323 5.46 -14.69 4.36
C SER A 323 6.57 -14.12 5.24
N LEU A 324 7.23 -14.98 6.03
CA LEU A 324 8.39 -14.59 6.81
C LEU A 324 9.53 -14.10 5.91
N ASP A 325 9.84 -14.79 4.82
CA ASP A 325 10.88 -14.37 3.88
C ASP A 325 10.54 -13.04 3.18
N ILE A 326 9.26 -12.79 2.84
CA ILE A 326 8.78 -11.48 2.37
C ILE A 326 9.03 -10.40 3.42
N LEU A 327 8.64 -10.64 4.67
CA LEU A 327 8.79 -9.68 5.77
C LEU A 327 10.27 -9.35 6.04
N LEU A 328 11.13 -10.37 6.08
CA LEU A 328 12.58 -10.18 6.24
C LEU A 328 13.20 -9.46 5.05
N THR A 329 12.66 -9.62 3.84
CA THR A 329 13.07 -8.85 2.66
C THR A 329 12.61 -7.39 2.79
N LEU A 330 11.38 -7.11 3.23
CA LEU A 330 10.87 -5.75 3.44
C LEU A 330 11.68 -4.95 4.47
N VAL A 331 12.23 -5.61 5.52
CA VAL A 331 13.14 -4.98 6.48
C VAL A 331 14.35 -4.35 5.79
N THR A 332 14.91 -5.01 4.78
CA THR A 332 16.11 -4.51 4.08
C THR A 332 15.86 -3.19 3.35
N PHE A 333 14.60 -2.86 3.08
CA PHE A 333 14.17 -1.61 2.45
C PHE A 333 13.69 -0.54 3.43
N ALA A 334 13.78 -0.77 4.75
CA ALA A 334 13.22 0.13 5.75
C ALA A 334 13.75 1.57 5.63
N SER A 335 15.04 1.75 5.29
CA SER A 335 15.64 3.08 5.13
C SER A 335 15.04 3.88 3.98
N ILE A 336 14.68 3.21 2.88
CA ILE A 336 14.08 3.81 1.69
C ILE A 336 12.68 4.32 2.02
N ILE A 337 11.89 3.51 2.73
CA ILE A 337 10.56 3.87 3.20
C ILE A 337 10.63 5.05 4.17
N GLU A 338 11.65 5.09 5.03
CA GLU A 338 11.86 6.22 5.96
C GLU A 338 12.17 7.54 5.23
N GLN A 339 12.93 7.51 4.14
CA GLN A 339 13.31 8.73 3.43
C GLN A 339 12.23 9.23 2.47
N ALA A 340 11.41 8.33 1.95
CA ALA A 340 10.47 8.68 0.90
C ALA A 340 9.17 9.29 1.45
N GLU A 341 8.67 10.33 0.77
CA GLU A 341 7.46 11.07 1.13
C GLU A 341 6.24 10.48 0.42
N GLY A 342 5.68 9.41 0.98
CA GLY A 342 4.46 8.76 0.46
C GLY A 342 4.66 7.92 -0.80
N GLY A 343 3.57 7.39 -1.36
CA GLY A 343 3.60 6.60 -2.61
C GLY A 343 3.89 5.09 -2.44
N PHE A 344 3.82 4.56 -1.22
CA PHE A 344 4.09 3.14 -0.93
C PHE A 344 2.84 2.35 -0.50
N GLU A 345 1.69 2.59 -1.15
CA GLU A 345 0.48 1.80 -0.88
C GLU A 345 0.71 0.29 -1.08
N GLY A 346 1.47 -0.06 -2.13
CA GLY A 346 1.89 -1.44 -2.38
C GLY A 346 2.73 -2.04 -1.25
N TYR A 347 3.62 -1.24 -0.64
CA TYR A 347 4.44 -1.69 0.49
C TYR A 347 3.59 -2.08 1.70
N HIS A 348 2.66 -1.21 2.11
CA HIS A 348 1.80 -1.47 3.27
C HIS A 348 0.89 -2.67 3.01
N ARG A 349 0.38 -2.82 1.78
CA ARG A 349 -0.39 -4.01 1.39
C ARG A 349 0.43 -5.29 1.54
N VAL A 350 1.68 -5.31 1.06
CA VAL A 350 2.56 -6.49 1.20
C VAL A 350 2.92 -6.73 2.66
N LEU A 351 3.29 -5.69 3.42
CA LEU A 351 3.65 -5.79 4.84
C LEU A 351 2.51 -6.38 5.67
N TYR A 352 1.33 -5.75 5.66
CA TYR A 352 0.22 -6.21 6.49
C TYR A 352 -0.35 -7.54 5.99
N GLY A 353 -0.43 -7.74 4.67
CA GLY A 353 -0.87 -9.03 4.12
C GLY A 353 0.06 -10.19 4.49
N ALA A 354 1.38 -9.98 4.47
CA ALA A 354 2.33 -11.01 4.89
C ALA A 354 2.27 -11.27 6.41
N LEU A 355 2.06 -10.24 7.24
CA LEU A 355 1.82 -10.42 8.68
C LEU A 355 0.53 -11.21 8.93
N ASP A 356 -0.56 -10.90 8.22
CA ASP A 356 -1.83 -11.61 8.34
C ASP A 356 -1.70 -13.08 7.96
N VAL A 357 -0.99 -13.41 6.87
CA VAL A 357 -0.73 -14.80 6.47
C VAL A 357 0.15 -15.50 7.51
N LEU A 358 1.20 -14.85 8.02
CA LEU A 358 2.08 -15.41 9.05
C LEU A 358 1.29 -15.76 10.32
N VAL A 359 0.46 -14.84 10.81
CA VAL A 359 -0.40 -15.03 11.98
C VAL A 359 -1.44 -16.12 11.72
N ALA A 360 -2.13 -16.08 10.57
CA ALA A 360 -3.18 -17.05 10.25
C ALA A 360 -2.64 -18.49 10.11
N LYS A 361 -1.42 -18.66 9.57
CA LYS A 361 -0.84 -19.97 9.26
C LYS A 361 0.10 -20.51 10.34
N SER A 362 0.60 -19.68 11.25
CA SER A 362 1.58 -20.12 12.27
C SER A 362 1.40 -19.48 13.65
N GLY A 363 0.45 -18.56 13.81
CA GLY A 363 0.11 -17.95 15.09
C GLY A 363 1.33 -17.38 15.84
N PRO A 364 1.40 -17.55 17.17
CA PRO A 364 2.50 -17.03 17.98
C PRO A 364 3.87 -17.60 17.61
N SER A 365 3.95 -18.85 17.12
CA SER A 365 5.23 -19.48 16.76
C SER A 365 5.86 -18.83 15.52
N GLY A 366 5.05 -18.47 14.52
CA GLY A 366 5.52 -17.75 13.34
C GLY A 366 5.98 -16.33 13.69
N VAL A 367 5.20 -15.62 14.51
CA VAL A 367 5.56 -14.28 15.01
C VAL A 367 6.83 -14.32 15.84
N ARG A 368 6.99 -15.30 16.73
CA ARG A 368 8.23 -15.49 17.48
C ARG A 368 9.43 -15.67 16.55
N LEU A 369 9.31 -16.54 15.55
CA LEU A 369 10.40 -16.77 14.59
C LEU A 369 10.75 -15.49 13.81
N LEU A 370 9.75 -14.67 13.44
CA LEU A 370 10.00 -13.36 12.85
C LEU A 370 10.88 -12.50 13.75
N PHE A 371 10.53 -12.34 15.03
CA PHE A 371 11.32 -11.53 15.95
C PHE A 371 12.67 -12.13 16.32
N GLU A 372 12.84 -13.46 16.29
CA GLU A 372 14.16 -14.11 16.46
C GLU A 372 15.19 -13.68 15.40
N HIS A 373 14.74 -13.20 14.22
CA HIS A 373 15.61 -12.65 13.18
C HIS A 373 15.95 -11.16 13.36
N ALA A 374 15.38 -10.50 14.38
CA ALA A 374 15.66 -9.09 14.63
C ALA A 374 17.15 -8.90 15.02
N PRO A 375 17.92 -8.07 14.30
CA PRO A 375 19.35 -7.93 14.57
C PRO A 375 19.58 -7.17 15.89
N ARG A 376 20.62 -7.53 16.63
CA ARG A 376 20.94 -6.85 17.91
C ARG A 376 21.26 -5.36 17.75
N HIS A 377 21.74 -4.97 16.58
CA HIS A 377 22.07 -3.59 16.23
C HIS A 377 21.23 -3.19 15.01
N MET A 378 20.25 -2.32 15.23
CA MET A 378 19.34 -1.81 14.22
C MET A 378 19.59 -0.32 13.99
N SER A 379 19.50 0.09 12.73
CA SER A 379 19.30 1.48 12.33
C SER A 379 17.94 2.03 12.83
N ALA A 380 17.75 3.34 12.70
CA ALA A 380 16.48 4.03 13.01
C ALA A 380 15.30 3.44 12.22
N SER A 381 15.51 3.31 10.92
CA SER A 381 14.55 2.79 9.96
C SER A 381 14.17 1.35 10.26
N GLU A 382 15.16 0.48 10.49
CA GLU A 382 14.90 -0.92 10.86
C GLU A 382 14.13 -0.99 12.18
N THR A 383 14.50 -0.17 13.17
CA THR A 383 13.77 -0.13 14.45
C THR A 383 12.31 0.29 14.23
N THR A 384 12.08 1.31 13.42
CA THR A 384 10.72 1.77 13.05
C THR A 384 9.92 0.63 12.41
N TRP A 385 10.55 -0.14 11.51
CA TRP A 385 9.93 -1.29 10.87
C TRP A 385 9.53 -2.36 11.89
N TRP A 386 10.46 -2.79 12.75
CA TRP A 386 10.21 -3.84 13.75
C TRP A 386 9.13 -3.43 14.75
N LEU A 387 9.10 -2.16 15.15
CA LEU A 387 8.06 -1.62 16.04
C LEU A 387 6.69 -1.56 15.35
N THR A 388 6.64 -1.18 14.07
CA THR A 388 5.41 -1.19 13.27
C THR A 388 4.86 -2.62 13.08
N ALA A 389 5.75 -3.58 12.82
CA ALA A 389 5.38 -4.99 12.74
C ALA A 389 4.86 -5.48 14.10
N ALA A 390 5.56 -5.17 15.20
CA ALA A 390 5.17 -5.55 16.56
C ALA A 390 3.81 -4.99 16.98
N GLU A 391 3.53 -3.73 16.65
CA GLU A 391 2.23 -3.10 16.87
C GLU A 391 1.11 -3.88 16.15
N SER A 392 1.36 -4.31 14.93
CA SER A 392 0.36 -4.98 14.09
C SER A 392 0.06 -6.40 14.54
N VAL A 393 1.04 -7.10 15.11
CA VAL A 393 0.89 -8.49 15.62
C VAL A 393 0.88 -8.56 17.13
N VAL A 394 0.54 -7.46 17.82
CA VAL A 394 0.69 -7.34 19.28
C VAL A 394 -0.02 -8.43 20.08
N ASN A 395 -1.15 -8.93 19.57
CA ASN A 395 -1.93 -9.99 20.23
C ASN A 395 -1.30 -11.39 20.12
N GLU A 396 -0.33 -11.56 19.22
CA GLU A 396 0.37 -12.82 18.94
C GLU A 396 1.81 -12.82 19.49
N LEU A 397 2.26 -11.70 20.09
CA LEU A 397 3.57 -11.62 20.74
C LEU A 397 3.57 -12.46 22.02
N ASP A 398 4.52 -13.39 22.12
CA ASP A 398 4.77 -14.08 23.38
C ASP A 398 5.55 -13.19 24.37
N GLY A 399 5.55 -13.58 25.65
CA GLY A 399 6.25 -12.82 26.69
C GLY A 399 7.76 -12.70 26.48
N TRP A 400 8.37 -13.58 25.68
CA TRP A 400 9.79 -13.51 25.32
C TRP A 400 10.02 -12.40 24.29
N CYS A 401 9.23 -12.35 23.22
CA CYS A 401 9.31 -11.28 22.21
C CYS A 401 9.12 -9.90 22.84
N VAL A 402 8.13 -9.76 23.73
CA VAL A 402 7.88 -8.49 24.42
C VAL A 402 9.09 -8.09 25.27
N ARG A 403 9.59 -8.99 26.12
CA ARG A 403 10.65 -8.68 27.10
C ARG A 403 12.03 -8.49 26.48
N GLU A 404 12.42 -9.37 25.56
CA GLU A 404 13.80 -9.43 25.05
C GLU A 404 14.01 -8.54 23.82
N ILE A 405 12.95 -8.19 23.09
CA ILE A 405 13.07 -7.50 21.80
C ILE A 405 12.23 -6.21 21.79
N VAL A 406 10.91 -6.32 21.83
CA VAL A 406 10.03 -5.17 21.54
C VAL A 406 10.15 -4.09 22.61
N PHE A 407 10.08 -4.45 23.90
CA PHE A 407 10.16 -3.49 24.99
C PHE A 407 11.53 -2.79 25.09
N PRO A 408 12.68 -3.48 24.96
CA PRO A 408 13.99 -2.82 24.86
C PRO A 408 14.07 -1.82 23.70
N LEU A 409 13.54 -2.17 22.52
CA LEU A 409 13.51 -1.24 21.37
C LEU A 409 12.66 0.00 21.67
N CYS A 410 11.45 -0.20 22.21
CA CYS A 410 10.58 0.90 22.62
C CYS A 410 11.26 1.80 23.65
N SER A 411 11.83 1.21 24.71
CA SER A 411 12.45 1.91 25.83
C SER A 411 13.66 2.75 25.41
N LYS A 412 14.42 2.27 24.42
CA LYS A 412 15.51 3.04 23.83
C LYS A 412 14.98 4.20 22.99
N ARG A 413 14.13 3.92 22.01
CA ARG A 413 13.69 4.91 21.01
C ARG A 413 12.77 5.99 21.56
N ILE A 414 11.98 5.66 22.58
CA ILE A 414 11.12 6.66 23.22
C ILE A 414 11.92 7.79 23.89
N ARG A 415 13.22 7.60 24.15
CA ARG A 415 14.09 8.65 24.72
C ARG A 415 14.85 9.44 23.65
N GLU A 416 14.83 8.99 22.39
CA GLU A 416 15.62 9.52 21.29
C GLU A 416 14.71 10.29 20.31
N THR A 417 14.50 11.58 20.58
CA THR A 417 13.57 12.43 19.80
C THR A 417 14.17 12.92 18.47
N SER A 418 15.48 12.69 18.27
CA SER A 418 16.18 13.04 17.02
C SER A 418 15.66 12.27 15.80
N GLN A 419 15.07 11.09 15.99
CA GLN A 419 14.58 10.23 14.93
C GLN A 419 13.06 10.07 15.03
N ARG A 420 12.35 11.09 14.54
CA ARG A 420 10.90 11.24 14.68
C ARG A 420 10.10 9.97 14.38
N ARG A 421 10.32 9.30 13.26
CA ARG A 421 9.52 8.11 12.89
C ARG A 421 9.72 6.94 13.85
N SER A 422 10.96 6.67 14.26
CA SER A 422 11.25 5.59 15.22
C SER A 422 10.73 5.89 16.63
N PHE A 423 10.78 7.16 17.01
CA PHE A 423 10.21 7.67 18.25
C PHE A 423 8.69 7.52 18.27
N GLU A 424 8.04 7.94 17.18
CA GLU A 424 6.60 7.82 16.97
C GLU A 424 6.14 6.34 16.98
N ALA A 425 6.85 5.46 16.26
CA ALA A 425 6.56 4.03 16.28
C ALA A 425 6.67 3.43 17.68
N ALA A 426 7.68 3.81 18.48
CA ALA A 426 7.83 3.34 19.86
C ALA A 426 6.64 3.72 20.75
N HIS A 427 6.12 4.93 20.59
CA HIS A 427 4.91 5.37 21.30
C HIS A 427 3.68 4.54 20.90
N SER A 428 3.49 4.30 19.61
CA SER A 428 2.37 3.50 19.10
C SER A 428 2.44 2.06 19.60
N THR A 429 3.60 1.42 19.50
CA THR A 429 3.81 0.06 19.98
C THR A 429 3.60 -0.08 21.49
N LEU A 430 4.05 0.88 22.31
CA LEU A 430 3.81 0.84 23.76
C LEU A 430 2.33 0.97 24.12
N LEU A 431 1.59 1.83 23.42
CA LEU A 431 0.13 1.94 23.60
C LEU A 431 -0.58 0.64 23.19
N ALA A 432 -0.16 0.03 22.08
CA ALA A 432 -0.67 -1.26 21.63
C ALA A 432 -0.39 -2.37 22.64
N LEU A 433 0.83 -2.43 23.18
CA LEU A 433 1.24 -3.40 24.21
C LEU A 433 0.40 -3.26 25.49
N LEU A 434 0.25 -2.04 26.01
CA LEU A 434 -0.60 -1.80 27.19
C LEU A 434 -2.05 -2.18 26.93
N THR A 435 -2.56 -1.88 25.74
CA THR A 435 -3.93 -2.22 25.34
C THR A 435 -4.11 -3.74 25.30
N ALA A 436 -3.21 -4.46 24.63
CA ALA A 436 -3.23 -5.92 24.53
C ALA A 436 -3.10 -6.59 25.91
N ALA A 437 -2.14 -6.15 26.73
CA ALA A 437 -1.94 -6.66 28.09
C ALA A 437 -3.19 -6.44 28.96
N SER A 438 -3.87 -5.30 28.84
CA SER A 438 -5.11 -5.02 29.58
C SER A 438 -6.27 -5.96 29.20
N GLN A 439 -6.26 -6.50 27.99
CA GLN A 439 -7.29 -7.42 27.50
C GLN A 439 -7.08 -8.86 27.99
N SER A 440 -5.86 -9.22 28.39
CA SER A 440 -5.47 -10.56 28.82
C SER A 440 -5.25 -10.70 30.33
N LEU A 441 -5.56 -9.67 31.14
CA LEU A 441 -5.35 -9.63 32.59
C LEU A 441 -5.99 -10.79 33.37
N GLU A 442 -7.12 -11.32 32.91
CA GLU A 442 -7.80 -12.44 33.56
C GLU A 442 -7.08 -13.78 33.35
N LYS A 443 -6.30 -13.89 32.26
CA LYS A 443 -5.63 -15.13 31.85
C LYS A 443 -4.20 -15.22 32.37
N ASP A 444 -3.53 -14.09 32.53
CA ASP A 444 -2.10 -14.03 32.83
C ASP A 444 -1.79 -12.90 33.83
N SER A 445 -1.39 -13.29 35.05
CA SER A 445 -1.04 -12.34 36.12
C SER A 445 0.22 -11.52 35.81
N SER A 446 1.10 -12.00 34.93
CA SER A 446 2.29 -11.25 34.53
C SER A 446 1.94 -10.00 33.71
N GLN A 447 0.83 -10.04 32.96
CA GLN A 447 0.31 -8.88 32.22
C GLN A 447 -0.18 -7.79 33.16
N ARG A 448 -0.77 -8.17 34.31
CA ARG A 448 -1.15 -7.20 35.35
C ARG A 448 0.07 -6.49 35.91
N ALA A 449 1.10 -7.23 36.29
CA ALA A 449 2.36 -6.66 36.79
C ALA A 449 2.99 -5.71 35.75
N PHE A 450 3.00 -6.10 34.47
CA PHE A 450 3.47 -5.26 33.37
C PHE A 450 2.70 -3.94 33.25
N VAL A 451 1.36 -3.97 33.26
CA VAL A 451 0.53 -2.74 33.17
C VAL A 451 0.70 -1.86 34.40
N GLU A 452 0.79 -2.45 35.60
CA GLU A 452 0.99 -1.73 36.85
C GLU A 452 2.35 -1.01 36.91
N GLU A 453 3.40 -1.62 36.37
CA GLU A 453 4.75 -1.06 36.33
C GLU A 453 4.90 -0.01 35.22
N ILE A 454 4.49 -0.36 33.99
CA ILE A 454 4.76 0.47 32.81
C ILE A 454 3.76 1.61 32.67
N GLY A 455 2.50 1.43 33.08
CA GLY A 455 1.44 2.43 32.91
C GLY A 455 1.80 3.82 33.49
N PRO A 456 2.16 3.93 34.79
CA PRO A 456 2.57 5.20 35.39
C PRO A 456 3.83 5.80 34.79
N VAL A 457 4.83 4.96 34.51
CA VAL A 457 6.09 5.40 33.91
C VAL A 457 5.81 6.03 32.54
N TYR A 458 5.00 5.37 31.71
CA TYR A 458 4.66 5.86 30.39
C TYR A 458 3.76 7.10 30.43
N ALA A 459 2.78 7.16 31.32
CA ALA A 459 1.96 8.37 31.54
C ALA A 459 2.83 9.58 31.89
N SER A 460 3.80 9.42 32.80
CA SER A 460 4.73 10.49 33.18
C SER A 460 5.62 10.93 32.01
N LEU A 461 6.02 9.98 31.15
CA LEU A 461 6.86 10.21 30.00
C LEU A 461 6.14 11.02 28.92
N VAL A 462 4.89 10.68 28.61
CA VAL A 462 4.04 11.40 27.65
C VAL A 462 3.85 12.86 28.09
N ILE A 463 3.54 13.11 29.37
CA ILE A 463 3.42 14.48 29.90
C ILE A 463 4.76 15.22 29.76
N ARG A 464 5.86 14.57 30.13
CA ARG A 464 7.19 15.19 30.09
C ARG A 464 7.59 15.59 28.67
N GLN A 465 7.39 14.72 27.70
CA GLN A 465 7.72 14.95 26.28
C GLN A 465 6.83 16.01 25.64
N ALA A 466 5.54 16.01 25.95
CA ALA A 466 4.65 17.07 25.48
C ALA A 466 5.06 18.43 26.04
N ARG A 467 5.50 18.48 27.31
CA ARG A 467 6.05 19.70 27.93
C ARG A 467 7.39 20.14 27.31
N GLN A 468 8.17 19.20 26.78
CA GLN A 468 9.43 19.46 26.08
C GLN A 468 9.23 19.86 24.61
N GLY A 469 8.01 19.71 24.08
CA GLY A 469 7.70 19.94 22.67
C GLY A 469 8.15 18.80 21.76
N ASP A 470 8.54 17.65 22.32
CA ASP A 470 8.96 16.47 21.56
C ASP A 470 7.77 15.76 20.89
N ILE A 471 6.58 15.88 21.48
CA ILE A 471 5.30 15.46 20.89
C ILE A 471 4.35 16.64 20.79
N THR A 472 3.46 16.58 19.80
CA THR A 472 2.37 17.54 19.59
C THR A 472 1.39 17.51 20.77
N LEU A 473 0.71 18.63 21.01
CA LEU A 473 -0.27 18.77 22.09
C LEU A 473 -1.50 17.86 21.93
N ASP A 474 -1.80 17.38 20.72
CA ASP A 474 -2.91 16.44 20.49
C ASP A 474 -2.56 14.99 20.84
N GLN A 475 -1.27 14.64 20.85
CA GLN A 475 -0.80 13.30 21.20
C GLN A 475 -1.10 12.92 22.67
N PRO A 476 -0.84 13.74 23.71
CA PRO A 476 -1.25 13.41 25.08
C PRO A 476 -2.78 13.28 25.20
N ARG A 477 -3.57 14.14 24.53
CA ARG A 477 -5.05 14.05 24.53
C ARG A 477 -5.54 12.69 24.04
N SER A 478 -4.83 12.09 23.08
CA SER A 478 -5.19 10.80 22.48
C SER A 478 -4.61 9.61 23.24
N ALA A 479 -3.36 9.70 23.68
CA ALA A 479 -2.64 8.61 24.34
C ALA A 479 -3.06 8.40 25.80
N TYR A 480 -3.28 9.49 26.55
CA TYR A 480 -3.52 9.40 27.99
C TYR A 480 -4.82 8.66 28.36
N PRO A 481 -5.95 8.86 27.66
CA PRO A 481 -7.16 8.07 27.90
C PRO A 481 -6.95 6.57 27.67
N VAL A 482 -6.14 6.20 26.67
CA VAL A 482 -5.78 4.79 26.44
C VAL A 482 -5.00 4.26 27.64
N ILE A 483 -3.98 4.96 28.11
CA ILE A 483 -3.19 4.55 29.29
C ILE A 483 -4.10 4.38 30.51
N VAL A 484 -4.94 5.37 30.82
CA VAL A 484 -5.87 5.31 31.96
C VAL A 484 -6.85 4.15 31.83
N SER A 485 -7.40 3.91 30.64
CA SER A 485 -8.30 2.79 30.36
C SER A 485 -7.64 1.42 30.55
N THR A 486 -6.34 1.32 30.32
CA THR A 486 -5.58 0.08 30.56
C THR A 486 -5.28 -0.12 32.04
N VAL A 487 -4.88 0.95 32.73
CA VAL A 487 -4.52 0.93 34.15
C VAL A 487 -5.72 0.67 35.05
N VAL A 488 -6.89 1.25 34.77
CA VAL A 488 -8.12 1.02 35.57
C VAL A 488 -8.51 -0.45 35.63
N ARG A 489 -8.22 -1.22 34.56
CA ARG A 489 -8.51 -2.65 34.50
C ARG A 489 -7.51 -3.48 35.31
N ALA A 490 -6.28 -2.98 35.48
CA ALA A 490 -5.21 -3.68 36.18
C ALA A 490 -5.23 -3.41 37.69
N SER A 491 -5.22 -2.12 38.09
CA SER A 491 -5.10 -1.72 39.49
C SER A 491 -5.73 -0.36 39.80
N PRO A 492 -6.70 -0.30 40.74
CA PRO A 492 -7.28 0.96 41.20
C PRO A 492 -6.29 1.90 41.90
N SER A 493 -5.27 1.39 42.59
CA SER A 493 -4.27 2.25 43.26
C SER A 493 -3.34 2.93 42.27
N THR A 494 -2.95 2.19 41.22
CA THR A 494 -2.16 2.72 40.10
C THR A 494 -2.95 3.78 39.33
N LEU A 495 -4.26 3.58 39.14
CA LEU A 495 -5.15 4.55 38.51
C LEU A 495 -5.12 5.91 39.22
N VAL A 496 -5.28 5.94 40.54
CA VAL A 496 -5.23 7.18 41.33
C VAL A 496 -3.89 7.89 41.14
N SER A 497 -2.79 7.12 41.12
CA SER A 497 -1.45 7.68 40.89
C SER A 497 -1.34 8.32 39.50
N VAL A 498 -1.86 7.68 38.46
CA VAL A 498 -1.86 8.21 37.09
C VAL A 498 -2.75 9.45 36.97
N ILE A 499 -3.95 9.45 37.53
CA ILE A 499 -4.84 10.63 37.52
C ILE A 499 -4.17 11.82 38.22
N ASN A 500 -3.53 11.58 39.38
CA ASN A 500 -2.85 12.61 40.15
C ASN A 500 -1.63 13.22 39.43
N LEU A 501 -1.03 12.54 38.44
CA LEU A 501 0.05 13.11 37.63
C LEU A 501 -0.43 14.35 36.87
N LEU A 502 -1.64 14.35 36.32
CA LEU A 502 -2.20 15.50 35.59
C LEU A 502 -2.57 16.67 36.51
N SER A 503 -2.91 16.39 37.77
CA SER A 503 -3.27 17.40 38.78
C SER A 503 -2.07 17.95 39.54
N SER A 504 -0.87 17.42 39.30
CA SER A 504 0.34 17.89 39.99
C SER A 504 0.65 19.34 39.62
N PRO A 505 0.89 20.23 40.59
CA PRO A 505 1.14 21.66 40.33
C PRO A 505 2.35 21.87 39.41
N GLY A 506 3.33 20.95 39.39
CA GLY A 506 4.47 21.01 38.47
C GLY A 506 4.17 20.65 37.01
N VAL A 507 2.99 20.07 36.74
CA VAL A 507 2.48 19.79 35.39
C VAL A 507 1.65 20.96 34.88
N VAL A 508 0.84 21.55 35.75
CA VAL A 508 0.00 22.73 35.43
C VAL A 508 0.86 24.01 35.33
N SER A 509 1.90 24.13 36.17
CA SER A 509 2.75 25.33 36.23
C SER A 509 3.91 25.27 35.22
N SER A 510 3.75 25.99 34.12
CA SER A 510 4.74 26.42 33.09
C SER A 510 5.65 25.35 32.44
N PRO A 511 5.83 25.38 31.10
CA PRO A 511 6.93 24.68 30.43
C PRO A 511 8.30 25.12 30.97
N SER A 512 9.29 24.25 30.79
CA SER A 512 10.63 24.32 31.37
C SER A 512 11.22 25.74 31.38
N PRO A 513 11.75 26.24 32.52
CA PRO A 513 12.26 27.62 32.66
C PRO A 513 13.45 27.94 31.73
N ASN A 514 14.08 26.92 31.15
CA ASN A 514 15.19 27.08 30.22
C ASN A 514 14.74 27.25 28.76
N SER A 515 13.45 27.02 28.46
CA SER A 515 12.89 27.30 27.15
C SER A 515 12.37 28.73 27.16
N SER A 516 12.86 29.58 26.25
CA SER A 516 12.29 30.89 25.96
C SER A 516 10.95 30.75 25.22
N THR A 517 10.09 29.85 25.70
CA THR A 517 8.76 29.57 25.15
C THR A 517 7.87 30.78 25.36
N SER A 518 7.16 31.13 24.31
CA SER A 518 6.29 32.30 24.27
C SER A 518 5.08 32.08 25.19
N VAL A 519 4.51 33.15 25.75
CA VAL A 519 3.28 33.09 26.57
C VAL A 519 2.15 32.26 25.91
N PRO A 520 1.90 32.36 24.59
CA PRO A 520 0.90 31.54 23.90
C PRO A 520 1.08 30.02 24.06
N GLU A 521 2.32 29.51 24.10
CA GLU A 521 2.59 28.08 24.24
C GLU A 521 2.24 27.56 25.64
N ARG A 522 2.42 28.39 26.67
CA ARG A 522 2.03 28.05 28.05
C ARG A 522 0.53 27.88 28.17
N ASP A 523 -0.21 28.83 27.61
CA ASP A 523 -1.66 28.78 27.64
C ASP A 523 -2.22 27.63 26.79
N ALA A 524 -1.51 27.24 25.72
CA ALA A 524 -1.88 26.08 24.90
C ALA A 524 -1.65 24.76 25.65
N TRP A 525 -0.54 24.65 26.39
CA TRP A 525 -0.25 23.50 27.26
C TRP A 525 -1.29 23.33 28.37
N ALA A 526 -1.60 24.39 29.12
CA ALA A 526 -2.61 24.33 30.19
C ALA A 526 -3.97 23.88 29.66
N HIS A 527 -4.40 24.43 28.52
CA HIS A 527 -5.63 24.03 27.83
C HIS A 527 -5.61 22.55 27.39
N THR A 528 -4.45 22.07 26.91
CA THR A 528 -4.27 20.66 26.53
C THR A 528 -4.40 19.73 27.72
N ILE A 529 -3.82 20.08 28.87
CA ILE A 529 -3.94 19.32 30.11
C ILE A 529 -5.39 19.30 30.62
N LEU A 530 -6.10 20.42 30.55
CA LEU A 530 -7.53 20.51 30.87
C LEU A 530 -8.36 19.53 30.03
N LEU A 531 -8.18 19.55 28.71
CA LEU A 531 -8.90 18.65 27.80
C LEU A 531 -8.50 17.18 28.00
N THR A 532 -7.24 16.91 28.35
CA THR A 532 -6.77 15.55 28.66
C THR A 532 -7.41 15.04 29.97
N ARG A 533 -7.48 15.88 31.01
CA ARG A 533 -8.16 15.56 32.29
C ARG A 533 -9.66 15.34 32.09
N LEU A 534 -10.28 16.09 31.19
CA LEU A 534 -11.67 15.89 30.81
C LEU A 534 -11.87 14.56 30.08
N ALA A 535 -10.99 14.21 29.12
CA ALA A 535 -11.08 12.98 28.34
C ALA A 535 -10.92 11.69 29.17
N ILE A 536 -10.33 11.77 30.37
CA ILE A 536 -10.22 10.63 31.30
C ILE A 536 -11.37 10.51 32.29
N SER A 537 -12.34 11.44 32.28
CA SER A 537 -13.50 11.43 33.20
C SER A 537 -14.28 10.11 33.22
N PRO A 538 -14.48 9.37 32.10
CA PRO A 538 -15.14 8.06 32.13
C PRO A 538 -14.46 7.02 33.02
N TYR A 539 -13.17 7.20 33.32
CA TYR A 539 -12.39 6.27 34.13
C TYR A 539 -12.25 6.72 35.59
N VAL A 540 -12.74 7.91 35.95
CA VAL A 540 -12.71 8.40 37.33
C VAL A 540 -13.78 7.65 38.14
N PRO A 541 -13.45 7.10 39.32
CA PRO A 541 -14.43 6.43 40.17
C PRO A 541 -15.63 7.34 40.44
N THR A 542 -16.86 6.81 40.32
CA THR A 542 -18.11 7.58 40.49
C THR A 542 -18.15 8.48 41.74
N PRO A 543 -17.66 8.05 42.92
CA PRO A 543 -17.62 8.90 44.11
C PRO A 543 -16.73 10.14 43.99
N GLN A 544 -15.74 10.11 43.10
CA GLN A 544 -14.77 11.19 42.87
C GLN A 544 -15.11 12.01 41.61
N LEU A 545 -15.99 11.50 40.74
CA LEU A 545 -16.29 12.12 39.44
C LEU A 545 -16.81 13.55 39.58
N ARG A 546 -17.75 13.79 40.52
CA ARG A 546 -18.31 15.13 40.73
C ARG A 546 -17.22 16.14 41.12
N GLN A 547 -16.40 15.80 42.12
CA GLN A 547 -15.29 16.62 42.56
C GLN A 547 -14.27 16.87 41.43
N HIS A 548 -13.99 15.86 40.60
CA HIS A 548 -13.10 16.00 39.44
C HIS A 548 -13.64 16.98 38.40
N LEU A 549 -14.93 16.88 38.06
CA LEU A 549 -15.60 17.77 37.09
C LEU A 549 -15.73 19.20 37.63
N ASP A 550 -16.07 19.37 38.92
CA ASP A 550 -16.13 20.68 39.57
C ASP A 550 -14.75 21.36 39.54
N ALA A 551 -13.67 20.64 39.83
CA ALA A 551 -12.31 21.19 39.74
C ALA A 551 -11.91 21.60 38.31
N LEU A 552 -12.40 20.90 37.28
CA LEU A 552 -12.21 21.30 35.88
C LEU A 552 -13.03 22.54 35.53
N ALA A 553 -14.27 22.63 36.04
CA ALA A 553 -15.11 23.82 35.89
C ALA A 553 -14.42 25.04 36.50
N GLU A 554 -13.99 24.97 37.76
CA GLU A 554 -13.31 26.05 38.45
C GLU A 554 -12.11 26.59 37.65
N GLU A 555 -11.30 25.69 37.08
CA GLU A 555 -10.14 26.07 36.29
C GLU A 555 -10.52 26.71 34.94
N VAL A 556 -11.48 26.15 34.19
CA VAL A 556 -11.90 26.72 32.89
C VAL A 556 -12.67 28.04 33.05
N LEU A 557 -13.38 28.24 34.16
CA LEU A 557 -14.10 29.49 34.44
C LEU A 557 -13.15 30.68 34.65
N THR A 558 -11.87 30.43 34.95
CA THR A 558 -10.83 31.48 34.94
C THR A 558 -10.50 31.99 33.54
N VAL A 559 -10.81 31.22 32.50
CA VAL A 559 -10.60 31.58 31.10
C VAL A 559 -11.75 32.49 30.63
N PRO A 560 -11.47 33.60 29.90
CA PRO A 560 -12.51 34.52 29.44
C PRO A 560 -13.69 33.84 28.74
N ARG A 561 -14.92 34.31 29.03
CA ARG A 561 -16.19 33.70 28.59
C ARG A 561 -16.25 33.49 27.07
N ASP A 562 -15.72 34.44 26.30
CA ASP A 562 -15.75 34.42 24.83
C ASP A 562 -14.49 33.80 24.19
N SER A 563 -13.64 33.15 24.99
CA SER A 563 -12.43 32.53 24.45
C SER A 563 -12.76 31.26 23.64
N PRO A 564 -12.05 31.02 22.52
CA PRO A 564 -12.24 29.79 21.75
C PRO A 564 -11.92 28.53 22.56
N LYS A 565 -11.05 28.65 23.57
CA LYS A 565 -10.66 27.56 24.48
C LYS A 565 -11.83 27.12 25.37
N ARG A 566 -12.58 28.06 25.96
CA ARG A 566 -13.76 27.74 26.77
C ARG A 566 -14.85 27.09 25.93
N VAL A 567 -15.05 27.56 24.70
CA VAL A 567 -16.00 26.95 23.74
C VAL A 567 -15.58 25.52 23.36
N GLU A 568 -14.30 25.29 23.04
CA GLU A 568 -13.79 23.94 22.77
C GLU A 568 -13.97 23.01 23.98
N PHE A 569 -13.66 23.50 25.19
CA PHE A 569 -13.82 22.75 26.42
C PHE A 569 -15.30 22.41 26.69
N ALA A 570 -16.21 23.38 26.56
CA ALA A 570 -17.65 23.16 26.74
C ALA A 570 -18.18 22.10 25.76
N GLY A 571 -17.81 22.19 24.48
CA GLY A 571 -18.18 21.20 23.47
C GLY A 571 -17.62 19.80 23.77
N ALA A 572 -16.36 19.72 24.21
CA ALA A 572 -15.76 18.45 24.63
C ALA A 572 -16.43 17.89 25.89
N ALA A 573 -16.78 18.75 26.85
CA ALA A 573 -17.38 18.33 28.12
C ALA A 573 -18.79 17.80 27.91
N PHE A 574 -19.58 18.50 27.09
CA PHE A 574 -20.88 18.02 26.64
C PHE A 574 -20.77 16.64 26.01
N LYS A 575 -19.83 16.46 25.07
CA LYS A 575 -19.61 15.15 24.43
C LYS A 575 -19.29 14.06 25.45
N VAL A 576 -18.35 14.30 26.36
CA VAL A 576 -17.95 13.31 27.38
C VAL A 576 -19.15 12.93 28.26
N VAL A 577 -19.93 13.92 28.73
CA VAL A 577 -21.10 13.68 29.57
C VAL A 577 -22.19 12.89 28.84
N MET A 578 -22.44 13.21 27.56
CA MET A 578 -23.53 12.62 26.79
C MET A 578 -23.20 11.25 26.19
N GLU A 579 -21.96 11.06 25.72
CA GLU A 579 -21.56 9.90 24.93
C GLU A 579 -20.65 8.94 25.71
N ASP A 580 -19.67 9.46 26.44
CA ASP A 580 -18.54 8.65 26.93
C ASP A 580 -18.71 8.15 28.38
N LEU A 581 -19.51 8.81 29.21
CA LEU A 581 -19.79 8.34 30.57
C LEU A 581 -20.70 7.10 30.57
N GLY A 582 -20.31 6.10 31.38
CA GLY A 582 -21.14 4.92 31.66
C GLY A 582 -22.40 5.28 32.44
N ASP A 583 -23.41 4.39 32.45
CA ASP A 583 -24.75 4.66 32.98
C ASP A 583 -24.74 5.21 34.43
N ASP A 584 -23.91 4.63 35.31
CA ASP A 584 -23.80 5.06 36.72
C ASP A 584 -23.19 6.46 36.88
N GLN A 585 -22.23 6.81 36.01
CA GLN A 585 -21.56 8.11 35.99
C GLN A 585 -22.40 9.17 35.26
N ARG A 586 -23.20 8.76 34.27
CA ARG A 586 -23.96 9.66 33.40
C ARG A 586 -24.93 10.53 34.19
N ARG A 587 -25.59 9.99 35.22
CA ARG A 587 -26.45 10.80 36.10
C ARG A 587 -25.65 11.95 36.75
N VAL A 588 -24.49 11.63 37.33
CA VAL A 588 -23.61 12.62 37.99
C VAL A 588 -23.11 13.65 36.96
N GLY A 589 -22.72 13.21 35.77
CA GLY A 589 -22.28 14.10 34.69
C GLY A 589 -23.40 15.00 34.17
N MET A 590 -24.62 14.50 34.03
CA MET A 590 -25.79 15.27 33.60
C MET A 590 -26.20 16.31 34.64
N GLU A 591 -26.18 15.96 35.92
CA GLU A 591 -26.40 16.90 37.02
C GLU A 591 -25.32 17.99 37.00
N TRP A 592 -24.04 17.60 36.89
CA TRP A 592 -22.94 18.55 36.78
C TRP A 592 -23.07 19.48 35.56
N TRP A 593 -23.44 18.94 34.39
CA TRP A 593 -23.64 19.73 33.18
C TRP A 593 -24.81 20.70 33.33
N ALA A 594 -25.92 20.28 33.94
CA ALA A 594 -27.04 21.17 34.21
C ALA A 594 -26.65 22.33 35.15
N ASP A 595 -25.78 22.07 36.13
CA ASP A 595 -25.31 23.08 37.07
C ASP A 595 -24.35 24.10 36.42
N HIS A 596 -23.57 23.71 35.41
CA HIS A 596 -22.48 24.54 34.87
C HIS A 596 -22.68 25.01 33.42
N ARG A 597 -23.68 24.50 32.68
CA ARG A 597 -23.83 24.81 31.25
C ARG A 597 -23.96 26.30 30.96
N ASP A 598 -24.70 27.04 31.80
CA ASP A 598 -24.99 28.46 31.55
C ASP A 598 -23.74 29.33 31.80
N ASP A 599 -22.84 28.86 32.68
CA ASP A 599 -21.53 29.45 32.87
C ASP A 599 -20.60 29.07 31.72
N LEU A 600 -20.54 27.80 31.33
CA LEU A 600 -19.61 27.29 30.30
C LEU A 600 -19.95 27.77 28.89
N GLU A 601 -21.22 27.74 28.51
CA GLU A 601 -21.73 28.27 27.25
C GLU A 601 -21.89 29.79 27.39
N SER A 602 -21.15 30.56 26.58
CA SER A 602 -21.44 31.98 26.45
C SER A 602 -22.84 32.17 25.85
N ASP A 603 -23.51 33.27 26.17
CA ASP A 603 -24.77 33.68 25.52
C ASP A 603 -24.55 34.03 24.04
N ILE A 604 -24.11 33.06 23.22
CA ILE A 604 -23.95 33.19 21.76
C ILE A 604 -25.34 33.45 21.13
N THR A 605 -26.42 33.15 21.84
CA THR A 605 -27.80 33.54 21.49
C THR A 605 -27.99 35.06 21.40
N GLY A 606 -27.07 35.88 21.92
CA GLY A 606 -27.07 37.35 21.77
C GLY A 606 -26.49 37.88 20.45
N TYR A 607 -25.74 37.07 19.69
CA TYR A 607 -25.32 37.41 18.32
C TYR A 607 -26.34 36.88 17.31
N GLY A 608 -27.52 37.48 17.35
CA GLY A 608 -28.48 37.37 16.26
C GLY A 608 -27.88 37.88 14.95
N ASN A 609 -27.70 36.97 14.00
CA ASN A 609 -28.22 37.16 12.64
C ASN A 609 -27.66 38.34 11.81
N SER A 610 -26.35 38.59 11.82
CA SER A 610 -25.71 39.39 10.77
C SER A 610 -24.43 38.76 10.24
N ASN A 611 -24.55 38.14 9.05
CA ASN A 611 -23.49 37.82 8.10
C ASN A 611 -22.30 37.00 8.62
N VAL A 612 -22.47 35.67 8.62
CA VAL A 612 -21.35 34.77 8.37
C VAL A 612 -21.03 34.84 6.87
N PRO A 613 -19.83 35.28 6.45
CA PRO A 613 -19.40 35.14 5.07
C PRO A 613 -19.10 33.65 4.84
N THR A 614 -19.98 32.98 4.10
CA THR A 614 -19.67 31.72 3.42
C THR A 614 -18.66 32.00 2.32
N GLY A 615 -17.40 32.15 2.70
CA GLY A 615 -16.34 32.58 1.79
C GLY A 615 -14.95 32.37 2.35
N VAL A 616 -14.65 31.18 2.88
CA VAL A 616 -13.27 30.72 3.04
C VAL A 616 -13.07 29.51 2.14
N SER A 617 -12.22 29.75 1.15
CA SER A 617 -11.72 28.86 0.13
C SER A 617 -11.31 27.49 0.68
N GLU A 618 -11.97 26.47 0.17
CA GLU A 618 -11.62 25.06 0.18
C GLU A 618 -10.33 24.85 -0.64
N ARG A 619 -9.18 25.28 -0.12
CA ARG A 619 -7.88 25.08 -0.76
C ARG A 619 -6.70 25.16 0.20
N GLU A 620 -6.79 24.51 1.35
CA GLU A 620 -5.62 24.16 2.18
C GLU A 620 -5.96 23.00 3.13
N GLN A 621 -6.16 21.82 2.56
CA GLN A 621 -6.03 20.55 3.26
C GLN A 621 -5.06 19.67 2.48
N LYS A 622 -3.78 19.75 2.81
CA LYS A 622 -2.87 18.60 2.65
C LYS A 622 -1.95 18.55 3.87
N THR A 623 -1.78 17.31 4.34
CA THR A 623 -0.91 16.81 5.42
C THR A 623 -1.33 17.12 6.87
N LYS A 624 -2.45 16.53 7.33
CA LYS A 624 -2.56 16.10 8.73
C LYS A 624 -1.84 14.74 8.89
N PRO A 625 -0.96 14.53 9.88
CA PRO A 625 -0.41 13.21 10.16
C PRO A 625 -1.52 12.30 10.69
N ASN A 626 -1.74 11.18 9.99
CA ASN A 626 -2.87 10.28 10.18
C ASN A 626 -2.52 9.24 11.27
N TRP A 627 -2.78 9.56 12.54
CA TRP A 627 -2.46 8.68 13.69
C TRP A 627 -3.57 7.69 14.08
N THR A 628 -4.68 7.68 13.35
CA THR A 628 -5.77 6.73 13.60
C THR A 628 -6.16 6.03 12.31
N GLY A 629 -5.24 5.27 11.74
CA GLY A 629 -5.54 4.24 10.75
C GLY A 629 -6.28 3.07 11.40
N ARG A 630 -7.49 3.29 11.95
CA ARG A 630 -8.41 2.21 12.30
C ARG A 630 -8.96 1.62 11.00
N HIS A 631 -8.21 0.70 10.38
CA HIS A 631 -8.82 -0.28 9.49
C HIS A 631 -9.68 -1.21 10.35
N ARG A 632 -10.98 -0.93 10.37
CA ARG A 632 -11.97 -1.79 11.00
C ARG A 632 -12.09 -3.06 10.15
N VAL A 633 -11.26 -4.06 10.44
CA VAL A 633 -11.40 -5.41 9.89
C VAL A 633 -12.76 -5.93 10.34
N ARG A 634 -13.64 -6.15 9.36
CA ARG A 634 -15.01 -6.61 9.56
C ARG A 634 -14.98 -8.11 9.83
N SER A 635 -14.80 -8.50 11.09
CA SER A 635 -14.91 -9.88 11.54
C SER A 635 -16.39 -10.26 11.73
N ASP A 636 -17.07 -10.63 10.64
CA ASP A 636 -18.41 -11.24 10.72
C ASP A 636 -18.56 -12.38 9.71
N ARG A 637 -18.35 -13.61 10.20
CA ARG A 637 -19.17 -14.83 9.97
C ARG A 637 -18.44 -16.05 10.53
N ARG A 638 -18.78 -16.44 11.77
CA ARG A 638 -18.54 -17.80 12.27
C ARG A 638 -19.63 -18.72 11.73
N ALA A 639 -19.24 -19.74 10.96
CA ALA A 639 -20.02 -20.97 10.78
C ALA A 639 -19.75 -21.93 11.96
N PRO A 640 -20.69 -22.81 12.33
CA PRO A 640 -20.60 -23.60 13.55
C PRO A 640 -19.70 -24.83 13.37
N ALA A 641 -18.65 -24.96 14.18
CA ALA A 641 -17.85 -26.18 14.28
C ALA A 641 -18.54 -27.19 15.22
N GLN A 642 -18.72 -28.41 14.72
CA GLN A 642 -19.17 -29.58 15.45
C GLN A 642 -18.16 -29.96 16.54
N ARG A 643 -18.70 -30.31 17.71
CA ARG A 643 -17.97 -30.85 18.86
C ARG A 643 -17.41 -32.25 18.54
N ALA A 644 -16.10 -32.42 18.69
CA ALA A 644 -15.51 -33.71 19.01
C ALA A 644 -14.71 -33.54 20.31
N ALA A 645 -15.13 -34.26 21.34
CA ALA A 645 -14.50 -34.34 22.64
C ALA A 645 -13.33 -35.32 22.58
N VAL A 646 -12.15 -34.91 23.06
CA VAL A 646 -11.16 -35.83 23.63
C VAL A 646 -10.47 -35.11 24.80
N SER A 647 -10.54 -35.76 25.95
CA SER A 647 -9.80 -35.45 27.17
C SER A 647 -8.31 -35.67 26.97
N ASP A 648 -7.47 -34.82 27.54
CA ASP A 648 -6.47 -35.33 28.49
C ASP A 648 -5.84 -34.18 29.26
N GLY A 649 -5.92 -34.30 30.59
CA GLY A 649 -5.27 -33.42 31.52
C GLY A 649 -3.79 -33.77 31.65
N ARG A 650 -2.95 -32.75 31.78
CA ARG A 650 -1.67 -32.83 32.47
C ARG A 650 -1.30 -31.46 33.02
N SER A 651 -1.48 -31.35 34.33
CA SER A 651 -0.95 -30.29 35.17
C SER A 651 0.57 -30.28 35.10
N PHE A 652 1.16 -29.11 34.87
CA PHE A 652 2.55 -28.84 35.22
C PHE A 652 2.60 -27.51 35.99
N GLN A 653 2.74 -27.64 37.31
CA GLN A 653 3.35 -26.63 38.17
C GLN A 653 4.85 -26.60 37.86
N ILE A 654 5.48 -25.42 37.85
CA ILE A 654 6.77 -25.13 38.53
C ILE A 654 7.25 -23.68 38.28
N LEU A 655 7.43 -23.00 39.43
CA LEU A 655 8.43 -21.99 39.85
C LEU A 655 8.58 -20.64 39.12
N THR A 656 7.98 -19.65 39.78
CA THR A 656 8.55 -18.37 40.22
C THR A 656 10.08 -18.36 40.44
N THR A 657 10.79 -17.47 39.75
CA THR A 657 11.71 -16.46 40.32
C THR A 657 12.30 -15.61 39.19
N VAL A 658 12.01 -14.30 39.19
CA VAL A 658 12.89 -13.10 39.06
C VAL A 658 11.97 -11.90 38.89
#